data_AF-A0A1G5G1P8-F1
#
_entry.id   AF-A0A1G5G1P8-F1
#
_cell.length_a   1.000
_cell.length_b   1.000
_cell.length_c   1.000
_cell.angle_alpha   90.00
_cell.angle_beta   90.00
_cell.angle_gamma   90.00
#
_symmetry.space_group_name_H-M   'P 1'
#
loop_
_entity.id
_entity.type
_entity.pdbx_description
1 polymer ?
#
loop_
_entity_poly.entity_id
_entity_poly.type
_entity_poly.pdbx_seq_one_letter_code
_entity_poly.pdbx_strand_id
1 'polypeptide(L)'
;MKKLLWINAFFIICILSCFQVKAKELYDWEGDGSYSSPYLIDSVSDLELLRDLVNSGETFEGVYFRQTSDLFLKEPWIQIGIYDPVEEYIFKGIYDGYGHIIDGLDNGEDYYGYALFENFDGVIVNLGLTNVDIEAEHAAPFVFNTKLDGDNCPAIINCYSTGKIKGENCAGIAVNFEGGEIVNSISIVDLLGDEVKGILYSYNNTQIYHCLATAEVCDKHIATTLSKVISKKNIYNEALDKSNIFFSLAQILYGNRHGVDLKKWFIIPDDNNEVLILYTDKISLISKIIFVLNEYLLPALLLIVLLVLCIKKDQISKKAEYAGTIMLAVLTLFSDGCAILIDGIDFSIGKIMYIILVNILFFYFAKRTIGGFLQKIKVLNIPLIMWFIFIIIIIAAVAQFRVLPRYDAALYYGSLVKSKDLFRYDLFTFMGAFICWKWAHGIVLLVEFFELVWPGEMTGLYLATLIIVLITYIIVYKLISRISGLEPKLCAIISGILIFCPYQMGMFTYFSMDNYLAYFAIWLMYSYLIENDYLIAFSGFTLIFTKDTGLIYYVVFLVCSTLAQLVFKYKKDLFKGIIDWWNWKRVIIWMIPGFLFLFKRNFGVYFKIQNYHGTAIKGLFEPKNEISVLNTVFDCFVWGFRWIFIATIIVAAILVILKKVDIHEYIKIDNIGVYAGTITAMLMVFIMLLAYRGDAECPRYTAILNAGYVVLFSISVKILVDSKRHFSIITGIVFILLLVQTYFTIDPSILIGNSYIETGGNKLYKLAFDGDKRPSMNIGVDYGRGYGSVGDIYAYNTQYNYYDSLIRKMLQDIQPDSNTQFVLLDVDRYELNIHTAYKTYWNPKKQRLTYNKADGLGLNVSYIISDELINADAYYLADDFYMIIPYRVDEADALASLENHNYKVENSVEYSNMNGSMRVLHIKK
;
A
#
# COMPACT_ATOMS: atom_id res chain seq x y z
N MET A 1 -40.59 6.06 -2.42
CA MET A 1 -40.79 4.63 -2.74
C MET A 1 -41.00 4.39 -4.22
N LYS A 2 -42.05 4.91 -4.87
CA LYS A 2 -42.29 4.66 -6.31
C LYS A 2 -41.18 5.20 -7.25
N LYS A 3 -40.57 6.37 -6.98
CA LYS A 3 -39.42 6.88 -7.76
C LYS A 3 -38.09 6.12 -7.55
N LEU A 4 -37.96 5.35 -6.46
CA LEU A 4 -36.76 4.57 -6.14
C LEU A 4 -36.77 3.21 -6.86
N LEU A 5 -37.96 2.65 -7.07
CA LEU A 5 -38.18 1.44 -7.88
C LEU A 5 -37.87 1.66 -9.37
N TRP A 6 -38.09 2.87 -9.89
CA TRP A 6 -37.76 3.21 -11.29
C TRP A 6 -36.26 3.40 -11.53
N ILE A 7 -35.51 3.89 -10.54
CA ILE A 7 -34.03 4.01 -10.64
C ILE A 7 -33.37 2.62 -10.53
N ASN A 8 -33.89 1.74 -9.66
CA ASN A 8 -33.42 0.35 -9.57
C ASN A 8 -33.83 -0.51 -10.78
N ALA A 9 -35.01 -0.28 -11.38
CA ALA A 9 -35.42 -0.96 -12.61
C ALA A 9 -34.61 -0.48 -13.84
N PHE A 10 -34.20 0.80 -13.86
CA PHE A 10 -33.30 1.32 -14.89
C PHE A 10 -31.89 0.72 -14.78
N PHE A 11 -31.38 0.52 -13.54
CA PHE A 11 -30.12 -0.18 -13.30
C PHE A 11 -30.17 -1.67 -13.72
N ILE A 12 -31.28 -2.37 -13.48
CA ILE A 12 -31.46 -3.78 -13.90
C ILE A 12 -31.53 -3.91 -15.44
N ILE A 13 -32.08 -2.90 -16.14
CA ILE A 13 -32.17 -2.89 -17.61
C ILE A 13 -30.82 -2.49 -18.24
N CYS A 14 -29.99 -1.67 -17.58
CA CYS A 14 -28.62 -1.37 -18.02
C CYS A 14 -27.64 -2.53 -17.76
N ILE A 15 -27.88 -3.35 -16.74
CA ILE A 15 -27.08 -4.57 -16.44
C ILE A 15 -27.33 -5.68 -17.49
N LEU A 16 -28.44 -5.63 -18.23
CA LEU A 16 -28.78 -6.60 -19.28
C LEU A 16 -28.23 -6.24 -20.68
N SER A 17 -27.41 -5.19 -20.79
CA SER A 17 -26.81 -4.79 -22.06
C SER A 17 -25.33 -4.48 -21.91
N CYS A 18 -24.52 -5.48 -21.58
CA CYS A 18 -23.07 -5.43 -21.75
C CYS A 18 -22.60 -6.64 -22.56
N PHE A 19 -22.22 -6.32 -23.80
CA PHE A 19 -21.24 -6.97 -24.66
C PHE A 19 -21.29 -8.50 -24.83
N GLN A 20 -21.85 -8.92 -25.97
CA GLN A 20 -21.31 -10.09 -26.66
C GLN A 20 -20.03 -9.67 -27.39
N VAL A 21 -18.88 -10.18 -26.95
CA VAL A 21 -17.72 -10.31 -27.83
C VAL A 21 -17.98 -11.55 -28.67
N LYS A 22 -18.15 -11.37 -29.98
CA LYS A 22 -18.08 -12.49 -30.92
C LYS A 22 -16.61 -12.87 -31.03
N ALA A 23 -16.22 -13.98 -30.42
CA ALA A 23 -15.01 -14.66 -30.83
C ALA A 23 -15.20 -15.20 -32.25
N LYS A 24 -14.14 -15.12 -33.02
CA LYS A 24 -14.07 -15.49 -34.44
C LYS A 24 -13.77 -17.00 -34.46
N GLU A 25 -14.68 -17.84 -34.95
CA GLU A 25 -14.35 -19.23 -35.31
C GLU A 25 -13.25 -19.17 -36.39
N LEU A 26 -12.01 -19.41 -36.01
CA LEU A 26 -10.87 -19.34 -36.93
C LEU A 26 -9.92 -20.53 -36.84
N TYR A 27 -10.03 -21.34 -35.79
CA TYR A 27 -9.12 -22.43 -35.49
C TYR A 27 -9.90 -23.73 -35.22
N ASP A 28 -9.28 -24.88 -35.47
CA ASP A 28 -9.90 -26.21 -35.46
C ASP A 28 -10.04 -26.80 -34.03
N TRP A 29 -10.50 -26.00 -33.07
CA TRP A 29 -10.79 -26.43 -31.70
C TRP A 29 -12.28 -26.36 -31.40
N GLU A 30 -12.76 -27.28 -30.57
CA GLU A 30 -14.10 -27.20 -29.99
C GLU A 30 -14.14 -26.08 -28.93
N GLY A 31 -15.16 -25.22 -28.99
CA GLY A 31 -15.32 -24.05 -28.11
C GLY A 31 -15.20 -22.73 -28.87
N ASP A 32 -15.39 -21.61 -28.16
CA ASP A 32 -15.24 -20.26 -28.73
C ASP A 32 -14.13 -19.44 -28.02
N GLY A 33 -13.38 -20.09 -27.12
CA GLY A 33 -12.31 -19.46 -26.36
C GLY A 33 -12.80 -18.53 -25.23
N SER A 34 -14.11 -18.46 -24.96
CA SER A 34 -14.65 -17.71 -23.82
C SER A 34 -14.54 -18.50 -22.51
N TYR A 35 -14.67 -17.81 -21.38
CA TYR A 35 -14.76 -18.45 -20.06
C TYR A 35 -15.85 -19.54 -19.99
N SER A 36 -17.02 -19.28 -20.60
CA SER A 36 -18.15 -20.23 -20.62
C SER A 36 -17.97 -21.39 -21.60
N SER A 37 -17.15 -21.22 -22.63
CA SER A 37 -16.92 -22.20 -23.69
C SER A 37 -15.45 -22.15 -24.16
N PRO A 38 -14.50 -22.56 -23.30
CA PRO A 38 -13.06 -22.51 -23.62
C PRO A 38 -12.72 -23.43 -24.80
N TYR A 39 -11.62 -23.15 -25.49
CA TYR A 39 -11.08 -24.08 -26.48
C TYR A 39 -10.59 -25.36 -25.79
N LEU A 40 -11.04 -26.51 -26.27
CA LEU A 40 -10.71 -27.80 -25.68
C LEU A 40 -9.40 -28.36 -26.25
N ILE A 41 -8.52 -28.82 -25.37
CA ILE A 41 -7.27 -29.52 -25.69
C ILE A 41 -7.44 -30.98 -25.26
N ASP A 42 -7.77 -31.86 -26.21
CA ASP A 42 -8.06 -33.28 -25.94
C ASP A 42 -6.92 -34.20 -26.40
N SER A 43 -5.96 -33.67 -27.17
CA SER A 43 -4.86 -34.44 -27.74
C SER A 43 -3.56 -33.64 -27.77
N VAL A 44 -2.44 -34.35 -27.96
CA VAL A 44 -1.12 -33.72 -28.16
C VAL A 44 -1.15 -32.82 -29.40
N SER A 45 -1.87 -33.20 -30.46
CA SER A 45 -1.99 -32.39 -31.67
C SER A 45 -2.74 -31.07 -31.44
N ASP A 46 -3.69 -31.02 -30.51
CA ASP A 46 -4.34 -29.75 -30.13
C ASP A 46 -3.36 -28.83 -29.41
N LEU A 47 -2.50 -29.38 -28.55
CA LEU A 47 -1.45 -28.63 -27.86
C LEU A 47 -0.36 -28.15 -28.85
N GLU A 48 -0.01 -28.97 -29.84
CA GLU A 48 0.88 -28.59 -30.94
C GLU A 48 0.30 -27.47 -31.79
N LEU A 49 -1.01 -27.49 -32.08
CA LEU A 49 -1.67 -26.39 -32.77
C LEU A 49 -1.58 -25.09 -31.96
N LEU A 50 -1.72 -25.15 -30.64
CA LEU A 50 -1.57 -23.97 -29.77
C LEU A 50 -0.16 -23.43 -29.85
N ARG A 51 0.84 -24.30 -29.71
CA ARG A 51 2.24 -23.96 -29.87
C ARG A 51 2.50 -23.26 -31.21
N ASP A 52 2.06 -23.86 -32.31
CA ASP A 52 2.34 -23.39 -33.66
C ASP A 52 1.68 -22.02 -33.91
N LEU A 53 0.46 -21.80 -33.39
CA LEU A 53 -0.22 -20.51 -33.50
C LEU A 53 0.49 -19.43 -32.68
N VAL A 54 0.90 -19.71 -31.44
CA VAL A 54 1.67 -18.74 -30.63
C VAL A 54 3.00 -18.42 -31.30
N ASN A 55 3.72 -19.43 -31.79
CA ASN A 55 4.98 -19.27 -32.50
C ASN A 55 4.82 -18.65 -33.90
N SER A 56 3.58 -18.36 -34.32
CA SER A 56 3.26 -17.58 -35.52
C SER A 56 2.80 -16.15 -35.22
N GLY A 57 2.70 -15.77 -33.93
CA GLY A 57 2.35 -14.41 -33.48
C GLY A 57 0.99 -14.27 -32.79
N GLU A 58 0.20 -15.33 -32.65
CA GLU A 58 -1.10 -15.25 -31.95
C GLU A 58 -0.92 -15.27 -30.43
N THR A 59 -1.31 -14.20 -29.74
CA THR A 59 -1.06 -14.06 -28.29
C THR A 59 -2.11 -14.74 -27.41
N PHE A 60 -3.34 -14.89 -27.92
CA PHE A 60 -4.49 -15.41 -27.17
C PHE A 60 -4.86 -14.62 -25.90
N GLU A 61 -4.58 -13.32 -25.84
CA GLU A 61 -4.95 -12.48 -24.69
C GLU A 61 -6.47 -12.55 -24.39
N GLY A 62 -6.83 -12.92 -23.16
CA GLY A 62 -8.22 -13.07 -22.71
C GLY A 62 -8.94 -14.33 -23.22
N VAL A 63 -8.25 -15.22 -23.93
CA VAL A 63 -8.79 -16.49 -24.45
C VAL A 63 -8.54 -17.62 -23.44
N TYR A 64 -9.52 -18.50 -23.29
CA TYR A 64 -9.49 -19.64 -22.37
C TYR A 64 -9.30 -20.96 -23.12
N PHE A 65 -8.37 -21.77 -22.63
CA PHE A 65 -8.09 -23.14 -23.05
C PHE A 65 -8.36 -24.08 -21.87
N ARG A 66 -8.94 -25.25 -22.16
CA ARG A 66 -9.20 -26.28 -21.16
C ARG A 66 -8.77 -27.66 -21.67
N GLN A 67 -7.91 -28.33 -20.92
CA GLN A 67 -7.53 -29.70 -21.19
C GLN A 67 -8.62 -30.68 -20.75
N THR A 68 -8.89 -31.72 -21.55
CA THR A 68 -9.96 -32.71 -21.28
C THR A 68 -9.45 -34.14 -21.12
N SER A 69 -8.16 -34.38 -21.36
CA SER A 69 -7.51 -35.68 -21.25
C SER A 69 -6.05 -35.52 -20.78
N ASP A 70 -5.44 -36.60 -20.30
CA ASP A 70 -4.00 -36.60 -20.03
C ASP A 70 -3.21 -36.70 -21.35
N LEU A 71 -2.18 -35.86 -21.50
CA LEU A 71 -1.37 -35.77 -22.72
C LEU A 71 -0.01 -36.42 -22.50
N PHE A 72 0.43 -37.23 -23.45
CA PHE A 72 1.69 -37.98 -23.36
C PHE A 72 2.60 -37.59 -24.53
N LEU A 73 3.63 -36.79 -24.25
CA LEU A 73 4.63 -36.39 -25.23
C LEU A 73 5.56 -37.58 -25.50
N LYS A 74 5.78 -37.88 -26.78
CA LYS A 74 6.62 -39.02 -27.22
C LYS A 74 7.89 -38.59 -27.92
N GLU A 75 7.93 -37.35 -28.37
CA GLU A 75 9.04 -36.72 -29.08
C GLU A 75 9.47 -35.49 -28.27
N PRO A 76 10.73 -35.03 -28.41
CA PRO A 76 11.18 -33.79 -27.81
C PRO A 76 10.25 -32.62 -28.15
N TRP A 77 9.96 -31.79 -27.15
CA TRP A 77 8.97 -30.73 -27.27
C TRP A 77 9.59 -29.42 -27.76
N ILE A 78 8.90 -28.75 -28.68
CA ILE A 78 9.23 -27.38 -29.09
C ILE A 78 8.42 -26.42 -28.21
N GLN A 79 9.07 -25.43 -27.60
CA GLN A 79 8.46 -24.53 -26.63
C GLN A 79 7.33 -23.66 -27.23
N ILE A 80 6.39 -23.25 -26.39
CA ILE A 80 5.33 -22.29 -26.74
C ILE A 80 5.86 -20.86 -26.50
N GLY A 81 5.79 -19.98 -27.50
CA GLY A 81 6.29 -18.60 -27.42
C GLY A 81 7.79 -18.50 -27.58
N ILE A 82 8.34 -19.14 -28.63
CA ILE A 82 9.80 -19.23 -28.84
C ILE A 82 10.48 -17.85 -28.90
N TYR A 83 11.72 -17.77 -28.44
CA TYR A 83 12.51 -16.55 -28.61
C TYR A 83 12.89 -16.33 -30.09
N ASP A 84 12.56 -15.15 -30.61
CA ASP A 84 13.04 -14.64 -31.89
C ASP A 84 13.60 -13.21 -31.68
N PRO A 85 14.75 -12.86 -32.29
CA PRO A 85 15.37 -11.54 -32.12
C PRO A 85 14.65 -10.41 -32.87
N VAL A 86 13.70 -10.72 -33.75
CA VAL A 86 12.96 -9.77 -34.61
C VAL A 86 11.48 -9.74 -34.24
N GLU A 87 10.86 -10.90 -34.07
CA GLU A 87 9.44 -11.05 -33.75
C GLU A 87 9.25 -11.46 -32.29
N GLU A 88 8.19 -10.98 -31.64
CA GLU A 88 7.88 -11.38 -30.26
C GLU A 88 6.73 -12.38 -30.21
N TYR A 89 7.06 -13.66 -30.00
CA TYR A 89 6.07 -14.72 -29.76
C TYR A 89 5.83 -14.85 -28.27
N ILE A 90 4.58 -14.66 -27.82
CA ILE A 90 4.22 -14.68 -26.40
C ILE A 90 2.82 -15.24 -26.18
N PHE A 91 2.68 -16.15 -25.22
CA PHE A 91 1.35 -16.64 -24.81
C PHE A 91 0.77 -15.77 -23.67
N LYS A 92 -0.41 -15.19 -23.92
CA LYS A 92 -1.18 -14.32 -23.00
C LYS A 92 -2.55 -14.89 -22.63
N GLY A 93 -2.85 -16.12 -23.03
CA GLY A 93 -4.10 -16.81 -22.74
C GLY A 93 -4.16 -17.45 -21.35
N ILE A 94 -5.26 -18.15 -21.08
CA ILE A 94 -5.51 -18.88 -19.84
C ILE A 94 -5.55 -20.38 -20.18
N TYR A 95 -4.56 -21.13 -19.73
CA TYR A 95 -4.46 -22.58 -19.89
C TYR A 95 -4.89 -23.30 -18.60
N ASP A 96 -6.12 -23.82 -18.59
CA ASP A 96 -6.66 -24.65 -17.51
C ASP A 96 -6.42 -26.13 -17.82
N GLY A 97 -5.45 -26.74 -17.14
CA GLY A 97 -5.20 -28.18 -17.21
C GLY A 97 -6.37 -29.02 -16.69
N TYR A 98 -7.34 -28.41 -16.02
CA TYR A 98 -8.56 -29.04 -15.50
C TYR A 98 -8.33 -30.26 -14.60
N GLY A 99 -7.12 -30.40 -14.06
CA GLY A 99 -6.69 -31.53 -13.24
C GLY A 99 -6.06 -32.68 -14.02
N HIS A 100 -5.71 -32.47 -15.29
CA HIS A 100 -4.99 -33.40 -16.14
C HIS A 100 -3.47 -33.17 -16.12
N ILE A 101 -2.73 -34.12 -16.70
CA ILE A 101 -1.28 -34.06 -16.81
C ILE A 101 -0.79 -33.87 -18.26
N ILE A 102 0.41 -33.30 -18.39
CA ILE A 102 1.26 -33.49 -19.58
C ILE A 102 2.48 -34.28 -19.11
N ASP A 103 2.69 -35.45 -19.71
CA ASP A 103 3.72 -36.40 -19.35
C ASP A 103 4.85 -36.42 -20.39
N GLY A 104 6.09 -36.55 -19.93
CA GLY A 104 7.25 -36.81 -20.80
C GLY A 104 7.83 -35.57 -21.48
N LEU A 105 7.83 -34.41 -20.80
CA LEU A 105 8.45 -33.19 -21.32
C LEU A 105 9.99 -33.34 -21.37
N ASP A 106 10.54 -33.33 -22.58
CA ASP A 106 11.97 -33.48 -22.90
C ASP A 106 12.41 -32.44 -23.95
N ASN A 107 13.61 -31.88 -23.79
CA ASN A 107 14.19 -30.90 -24.73
C ASN A 107 14.94 -31.54 -25.90
N GLY A 108 15.42 -32.77 -25.77
CA GLY A 108 16.14 -33.52 -26.81
C GLY A 108 17.55 -33.02 -27.16
N GLU A 109 17.74 -31.72 -27.44
CA GLU A 109 19.01 -31.06 -27.77
C GLU A 109 19.46 -30.06 -26.68
N ASP A 110 20.71 -29.59 -26.70
CA ASP A 110 21.21 -28.59 -25.75
C ASP A 110 20.57 -27.20 -25.99
N TYR A 111 19.84 -26.67 -25.00
CA TYR A 111 19.26 -25.32 -25.00
C TYR A 111 19.94 -24.42 -23.98
N TYR A 112 20.01 -23.11 -24.28
CA TYR A 112 20.33 -22.09 -23.28
C TYR A 112 19.24 -21.99 -22.21
N GLY A 113 17.98 -21.98 -22.64
CA GLY A 113 16.80 -21.85 -21.78
C GLY A 113 15.69 -22.79 -22.20
N TYR A 114 15.10 -23.56 -21.28
CA TYR A 114 14.03 -24.50 -21.65
C TYR A 114 12.89 -24.62 -20.62
N ALA A 115 11.65 -24.65 -21.14
CA ALA A 115 10.39 -24.89 -20.44
C ALA A 115 9.23 -25.14 -21.43
N LEU A 116 8.09 -25.66 -20.97
CA LEU A 116 6.86 -25.81 -21.78
C LEU A 116 6.47 -24.51 -22.51
N PHE A 117 6.49 -23.38 -21.80
CA PHE A 117 6.33 -22.03 -22.34
C PHE A 117 7.65 -21.26 -22.21
N GLU A 118 8.17 -20.74 -23.33
CA GLU A 118 9.38 -19.93 -23.33
C GLU A 118 9.09 -18.48 -22.93
N ASN A 119 8.34 -17.73 -23.74
CA ASN A 119 7.87 -16.37 -23.41
C ASN A 119 6.39 -16.38 -23.00
N PHE A 120 6.11 -15.88 -21.78
CA PHE A 120 4.80 -16.02 -21.14
C PHE A 120 4.31 -14.73 -20.46
N ASP A 121 3.04 -14.38 -20.67
CA ASP A 121 2.32 -13.34 -19.93
C ASP A 121 0.83 -13.73 -19.75
N GLY A 122 0.60 -15.02 -19.51
CA GLY A 122 -0.72 -15.65 -19.40
C GLY A 122 -1.00 -16.27 -18.04
N VAL A 123 -1.93 -17.23 -17.98
CA VAL A 123 -2.26 -17.97 -16.76
C VAL A 123 -2.21 -19.47 -17.02
N ILE A 124 -1.52 -20.23 -16.16
CA ILE A 124 -1.54 -21.70 -16.15
C ILE A 124 -2.16 -22.15 -14.83
N VAL A 125 -3.17 -23.01 -14.90
CA VAL A 125 -3.88 -23.49 -13.71
C VAL A 125 -4.20 -24.98 -13.77
N ASN A 126 -4.25 -25.65 -12.61
CA ASN A 126 -4.69 -27.04 -12.46
C ASN A 126 -3.93 -28.07 -13.32
N LEU A 127 -2.66 -27.81 -13.63
CA LEU A 127 -1.87 -28.64 -14.55
C LEU A 127 -0.77 -29.40 -13.79
N GLY A 128 -0.63 -30.70 -14.08
CA GLY A 128 0.52 -31.49 -13.66
C GLY A 128 1.50 -31.72 -14.81
N LEU A 129 2.80 -31.50 -14.58
CA LEU A 129 3.86 -31.94 -15.47
C LEU A 129 4.59 -33.14 -14.84
N THR A 130 4.48 -34.29 -15.47
CA THR A 130 5.04 -35.55 -14.96
C THR A 130 6.10 -36.10 -15.87
N ASN A 131 7.03 -36.88 -15.30
CA ASN A 131 8.16 -37.46 -16.03
C ASN A 131 8.93 -36.42 -16.86
N VAL A 132 9.14 -35.22 -16.31
CA VAL A 132 9.98 -34.19 -16.93
C VAL A 132 11.42 -34.70 -16.96
N ASP A 133 12.12 -34.59 -18.08
CA ASP A 133 13.56 -34.87 -18.21
C ASP A 133 14.19 -33.79 -19.09
N ILE A 134 14.73 -32.73 -18.46
CA ILE A 134 15.30 -31.58 -19.17
C ILE A 134 16.80 -31.47 -18.86
N GLU A 135 17.63 -31.33 -19.89
CA GLU A 135 19.06 -31.00 -19.77
C GLU A 135 19.40 -29.71 -20.54
N ALA A 136 19.47 -28.57 -19.85
CA ALA A 136 19.71 -27.24 -20.46
C ALA A 136 20.43 -26.30 -19.47
N GLU A 137 21.08 -25.23 -19.93
CA GLU A 137 21.84 -24.31 -19.05
C GLU A 137 20.93 -23.67 -17.99
N HIS A 138 19.76 -23.17 -18.41
CA HIS A 138 18.69 -22.67 -17.57
C HIS A 138 17.37 -23.43 -17.83
N ALA A 139 16.74 -24.01 -16.81
CA ALA A 139 15.59 -24.89 -17.03
C ALA A 139 14.52 -24.85 -15.95
N ALA A 140 13.26 -24.92 -16.37
CA ALA A 140 12.11 -25.19 -15.51
C ALA A 140 10.97 -25.89 -16.26
N PRO A 141 10.03 -26.60 -15.60
CA PRO A 141 8.96 -27.30 -16.30
C PRO A 141 7.96 -26.38 -17.02
N PHE A 142 7.48 -25.32 -16.38
CA PHE A 142 6.32 -24.56 -16.87
C PHE A 142 6.72 -23.34 -17.70
N VAL A 143 7.52 -22.43 -17.14
CA VAL A 143 7.82 -21.13 -17.76
C VAL A 143 9.30 -20.82 -17.68
N PHE A 144 9.90 -20.47 -18.82
CA PHE A 144 11.28 -20.00 -18.87
C PHE A 144 11.36 -18.50 -18.57
N ASN A 145 10.62 -17.67 -19.31
CA ASN A 145 10.72 -16.22 -19.22
C ASN A 145 9.35 -15.54 -19.29
N THR A 146 9.07 -14.64 -18.36
CA THR A 146 7.94 -13.72 -18.49
C THR A 146 8.35 -12.42 -19.15
N LYS A 147 7.58 -11.99 -20.15
CA LYS A 147 7.71 -10.66 -20.74
C LYS A 147 6.45 -9.87 -20.43
N LEU A 148 6.53 -8.95 -19.47
CA LEU A 148 5.38 -8.11 -19.12
C LEU A 148 5.08 -7.13 -20.26
N ASP A 149 4.03 -7.43 -21.04
CA ASP A 149 3.52 -6.55 -22.08
C ASP A 149 2.03 -6.32 -21.87
N GLY A 150 1.71 -5.32 -21.04
CA GLY A 150 0.33 -5.00 -20.71
C GLY A 150 0.06 -4.98 -19.21
N ASP A 151 -1.20 -5.19 -18.84
CA ASP A 151 -1.69 -5.23 -17.45
C ASP A 151 -1.92 -6.65 -16.95
N ASN A 152 -1.54 -7.65 -17.75
CA ASN A 152 -1.62 -9.05 -17.35
C ASN A 152 -0.76 -9.27 -16.10
N CYS A 153 -1.28 -10.13 -15.22
CA CYS A 153 -0.59 -10.56 -14.03
C CYS A 153 -0.34 -12.05 -14.23
N PRO A 154 0.83 -12.43 -14.81
CA PRO A 154 1.06 -13.79 -15.19
C PRO A 154 0.96 -14.69 -13.97
N ALA A 155 0.34 -15.85 -14.11
CA ALA A 155 0.04 -16.68 -12.95
C ALA A 155 0.24 -18.17 -13.21
N ILE A 156 0.85 -18.86 -12.25
CA ILE A 156 0.93 -20.33 -12.20
C ILE A 156 0.26 -20.76 -10.91
N ILE A 157 -0.97 -21.27 -11.01
CA ILE A 157 -1.82 -21.51 -9.85
C ILE A 157 -2.18 -22.99 -9.78
N ASN A 158 -1.97 -23.61 -8.62
CA ASN A 158 -2.44 -24.96 -8.36
C ASN A 158 -1.87 -25.98 -9.37
N CYS A 159 -0.57 -25.88 -9.65
CA CYS A 159 0.14 -26.75 -10.59
C CYS A 159 1.19 -27.60 -9.87
N TYR A 160 1.62 -28.70 -10.48
CA TYR A 160 2.73 -29.48 -9.91
C TYR A 160 3.69 -30.03 -10.95
N SER A 161 4.91 -30.34 -10.53
CA SER A 161 5.95 -30.94 -11.37
C SER A 161 6.67 -32.11 -10.69
N THR A 162 6.99 -33.14 -11.48
CA THR A 162 7.81 -34.30 -11.09
C THR A 162 8.74 -34.72 -12.23
N GLY A 163 9.82 -35.41 -11.92
CA GLY A 163 10.84 -35.81 -12.89
C GLY A 163 12.24 -35.35 -12.47
N LYS A 164 13.07 -35.01 -13.44
CA LYS A 164 14.47 -34.64 -13.28
C LYS A 164 14.81 -33.46 -14.21
N ILE A 165 15.61 -32.52 -13.70
CA ILE A 165 16.16 -31.42 -14.50
C ILE A 165 17.64 -31.29 -14.18
N LYS A 166 18.46 -31.11 -15.21
CA LYS A 166 19.90 -30.90 -15.10
C LYS A 166 20.31 -29.63 -15.84
N GLY A 167 21.17 -28.81 -15.24
CA GLY A 167 21.60 -27.53 -15.82
C GLY A 167 22.54 -26.75 -14.91
N GLU A 168 22.90 -25.52 -15.29
CA GLU A 168 23.60 -24.59 -14.38
C GLU A 168 22.62 -23.99 -13.37
N ASN A 169 21.49 -23.49 -13.87
CA ASN A 169 20.51 -22.71 -13.10
C ASN A 169 19.10 -23.30 -13.28
N CYS A 170 18.65 -24.09 -12.31
CA CYS A 170 17.42 -24.87 -12.46
C CYS A 170 16.35 -24.45 -11.46
N ALA A 171 15.09 -24.44 -11.93
CA ALA A 171 13.93 -24.24 -11.08
C ALA A 171 12.87 -25.33 -11.23
N GLY A 172 12.15 -25.60 -10.14
CA GLY A 172 11.09 -26.61 -10.13
C GLY A 172 9.77 -26.19 -10.77
N ILE A 173 9.50 -24.90 -10.98
CA ILE A 173 8.28 -24.40 -11.63
C ILE A 173 8.61 -23.42 -12.76
N ALA A 174 9.36 -22.35 -12.47
CA ALA A 174 9.70 -21.32 -13.47
C ALA A 174 11.11 -20.76 -13.29
N VAL A 175 11.77 -20.32 -14.37
CA VAL A 175 13.11 -19.72 -14.31
C VAL A 175 13.01 -18.22 -14.03
N ASN A 176 12.64 -17.39 -15.01
CA ASN A 176 12.45 -15.95 -14.86
C ASN A 176 10.95 -15.62 -14.88
N PHE A 177 10.39 -15.31 -13.71
CA PHE A 177 8.98 -14.94 -13.57
C PHE A 177 8.93 -13.56 -12.93
N GLU A 178 8.43 -12.57 -13.65
CA GLU A 178 8.39 -11.15 -13.32
C GLU A 178 6.94 -10.66 -13.21
N GLY A 179 6.64 -9.89 -12.15
CA GLY A 179 5.33 -9.24 -11.93
C GLY A 179 4.14 -10.16 -11.69
N GLY A 180 4.35 -11.48 -11.70
CA GLY A 180 3.31 -12.49 -11.61
C GLY A 180 3.15 -13.15 -10.25
N GLU A 181 2.37 -14.22 -10.19
CA GLU A 181 2.14 -15.03 -9.00
C GLU A 181 2.28 -16.55 -9.25
N ILE A 182 2.93 -17.24 -8.32
CA ILE A 182 2.98 -18.71 -8.25
C ILE A 182 2.31 -19.14 -6.95
N VAL A 183 1.18 -19.83 -7.06
CA VAL A 183 0.26 -20.03 -5.93
C VAL A 183 -0.15 -21.48 -5.79
N ASN A 184 -0.07 -22.05 -4.58
CA ASN A 184 -0.54 -23.39 -4.27
C ASN A 184 0.06 -24.49 -5.16
N SER A 185 1.31 -24.30 -5.59
CA SER A 185 2.00 -25.19 -6.53
C SER A 185 3.07 -26.05 -5.85
N ILE A 186 3.35 -27.23 -6.41
CA ILE A 186 4.26 -28.22 -5.82
C ILE A 186 5.35 -28.62 -6.82
N SER A 187 6.61 -28.63 -6.38
CA SER A 187 7.68 -29.27 -7.14
C SER A 187 8.32 -30.41 -6.35
N ILE A 188 8.41 -31.57 -6.98
CA ILE A 188 9.12 -32.75 -6.47
C ILE A 188 10.19 -33.19 -7.47
N VAL A 189 10.60 -32.29 -8.36
CA VAL A 189 11.62 -32.51 -9.38
C VAL A 189 12.98 -32.74 -8.73
N ASP A 190 13.75 -33.70 -9.26
CA ASP A 190 15.15 -33.89 -8.94
C ASP A 190 15.99 -32.88 -9.74
N LEU A 191 16.29 -31.75 -9.10
CA LEU A 191 17.08 -30.65 -9.65
C LEU A 191 18.58 -30.93 -9.45
N LEU A 192 19.32 -30.97 -10.55
CA LEU A 192 20.76 -31.25 -10.59
C LEU A 192 21.49 -30.10 -11.30
N GLY A 193 21.96 -29.13 -10.53
CA GLY A 193 22.71 -28.00 -11.09
C GLY A 193 23.56 -27.26 -10.06
N ASP A 194 24.25 -26.23 -10.52
CA ASP A 194 25.13 -25.40 -9.69
C ASP A 194 24.29 -24.50 -8.77
N GLU A 195 23.24 -23.88 -9.31
CA GLU A 195 22.25 -23.13 -8.54
C GLU A 195 20.83 -23.70 -8.78
N VAL A 196 20.23 -24.24 -7.71
CA VAL A 196 18.91 -24.90 -7.80
C VAL A 196 17.89 -24.25 -6.88
N LYS A 197 16.70 -23.96 -7.41
CA LYS A 197 15.55 -23.46 -6.66
C LYS A 197 14.33 -24.36 -6.86
N GLY A 198 13.65 -24.70 -5.78
CA GLY A 198 12.50 -25.60 -5.77
C GLY A 198 11.27 -25.06 -6.49
N ILE A 199 11.09 -23.74 -6.60
CA ILE A 199 9.94 -23.14 -7.29
C ILE A 199 10.41 -22.14 -8.36
N LEU A 200 11.19 -21.13 -7.99
CA LEU A 200 11.54 -20.01 -8.87
C LEU A 200 13.03 -19.66 -8.74
N TYR A 201 13.73 -19.55 -9.87
CA TYR A 201 15.15 -19.18 -9.93
C TYR A 201 15.35 -17.66 -9.88
N SER A 202 14.96 -16.94 -10.93
CA SER A 202 15.03 -15.47 -11.05
C SER A 202 13.65 -14.85 -10.83
N TYR A 203 13.62 -13.76 -10.07
CA TYR A 203 12.38 -13.16 -9.61
C TYR A 203 12.48 -11.63 -9.62
N ASN A 204 11.65 -10.99 -10.42
CA ASN A 204 11.43 -9.55 -10.31
C ASN A 204 9.97 -9.33 -9.94
N ASN A 205 9.69 -8.84 -8.73
CA ASN A 205 8.31 -8.51 -8.35
C ASN A 205 7.29 -9.67 -8.40
N THR A 206 7.72 -10.92 -8.19
CA THR A 206 6.86 -12.12 -8.22
C THR A 206 6.40 -12.57 -6.84
N GLN A 207 5.16 -13.07 -6.81
CA GLN A 207 4.41 -13.49 -5.65
C GLN A 207 4.40 -15.01 -5.48
N ILE A 208 5.15 -15.58 -4.53
CA ILE A 208 5.11 -17.03 -4.24
C ILE A 208 4.31 -17.31 -2.97
N TYR A 209 3.18 -18.00 -3.10
CA TYR A 209 2.26 -18.29 -2.01
C TYR A 209 1.93 -19.78 -1.93
N HIS A 210 2.00 -20.34 -0.72
CA HIS A 210 1.56 -21.71 -0.44
C HIS A 210 2.22 -22.78 -1.31
N CYS A 211 3.47 -22.54 -1.76
CA CYS A 211 4.18 -23.49 -2.59
C CYS A 211 5.02 -24.46 -1.77
N LEU A 212 5.14 -25.69 -2.25
CA LEU A 212 5.93 -26.75 -1.62
C LEU A 212 7.00 -27.24 -2.59
N ALA A 213 8.23 -27.37 -2.12
CA ALA A 213 9.30 -27.91 -2.95
C ALA A 213 10.29 -28.80 -2.18
N THR A 214 10.94 -29.73 -2.87
CA THR A 214 12.01 -30.59 -2.33
C THR A 214 13.36 -29.88 -2.20
N ALA A 215 13.55 -28.79 -2.95
CA ALA A 215 14.70 -27.88 -2.87
C ALA A 215 14.28 -26.51 -2.28
N GLU A 216 15.24 -25.61 -2.07
CA GLU A 216 14.98 -24.25 -1.57
C GLU A 216 13.99 -23.51 -2.49
N VAL A 217 12.80 -23.18 -2.00
CA VAL A 217 11.68 -22.59 -2.78
C VAL A 217 12.14 -21.46 -3.73
N CYS A 218 12.85 -20.48 -3.19
CA CYS A 218 13.52 -19.38 -3.89
C CYS A 218 14.50 -18.74 -2.90
N ASP A 219 15.23 -17.70 -3.29
CA ASP A 219 16.07 -16.95 -2.34
C ASP A 219 15.27 -16.32 -1.18
N LYS A 220 15.89 -16.30 0.01
CA LYS A 220 15.26 -16.02 1.32
C LYS A 220 14.60 -14.64 1.47
N HIS A 221 14.80 -13.72 0.53
CA HIS A 221 14.27 -12.36 0.60
C HIS A 221 12.88 -12.19 -0.06
N ILE A 222 12.31 -13.24 -0.66
CA ILE A 222 11.20 -13.11 -1.64
C ILE A 222 10.01 -14.04 -1.36
N ALA A 223 10.26 -15.30 -1.02
CA ALA A 223 9.16 -16.20 -0.69
C ALA A 223 8.43 -15.71 0.56
N THR A 224 7.09 -15.70 0.51
CA THR A 224 6.31 -15.58 1.73
C THR A 224 6.66 -16.71 2.69
N THR A 225 6.60 -16.46 4.00
CA THR A 225 6.88 -17.46 5.05
C THR A 225 5.94 -18.68 5.02
N LEU A 226 5.00 -18.70 4.07
CA LEU A 226 3.99 -19.73 3.87
C LEU A 226 4.42 -20.80 2.86
N SER A 227 5.40 -20.50 2.00
CA SER A 227 6.00 -21.48 1.09
C SER A 227 7.15 -22.20 1.79
N LYS A 228 7.28 -23.51 1.56
CA LYS A 228 8.16 -24.36 2.38
C LYS A 228 8.96 -25.35 1.57
N VAL A 229 10.19 -25.57 2.03
CA VAL A 229 10.99 -26.75 1.68
C VAL A 229 10.46 -27.94 2.48
N ILE A 230 10.19 -29.05 1.80
CA ILE A 230 9.71 -30.29 2.39
C ILE A 230 10.51 -31.47 1.87
N SER A 231 10.86 -32.41 2.74
CA SER A 231 11.49 -33.65 2.27
C SER A 231 10.47 -34.51 1.51
N LYS A 232 10.90 -35.26 0.49
CA LYS A 232 10.04 -36.19 -0.25
C LYS A 232 9.25 -37.12 0.69
N LYS A 233 9.88 -37.56 1.79
CA LYS A 233 9.25 -38.41 2.83
C LYS A 233 8.15 -37.71 3.64
N ASN A 234 8.28 -36.41 3.90
CA ASN A 234 7.35 -35.68 4.76
C ASN A 234 6.18 -35.06 4.00
N ILE A 235 6.19 -35.11 2.66
CA ILE A 235 5.18 -34.46 1.82
C ILE A 235 3.76 -34.92 2.14
N TYR A 236 3.59 -36.20 2.49
CA TYR A 236 2.31 -36.79 2.86
C TYR A 236 1.68 -36.10 4.08
N ASN A 237 2.45 -35.88 5.14
CA ASN A 237 1.92 -35.40 6.42
C ASN A 237 1.64 -33.89 6.41
N GLU A 238 2.52 -33.06 5.85
CA GLU A 238 2.30 -31.60 5.89
C GLU A 238 1.30 -31.11 4.83
N ALA A 239 1.17 -31.79 3.69
CA ALA A 239 0.27 -31.39 2.62
C ALA A 239 -1.21 -31.70 2.95
N LEU A 240 -1.49 -32.84 3.58
CA LEU A 240 -2.85 -33.26 3.93
C LEU A 240 -3.55 -32.29 4.90
N ASP A 241 -2.88 -31.87 5.98
CA ASP A 241 -3.46 -31.02 7.03
C ASP A 241 -3.77 -29.58 6.57
N LYS A 242 -3.09 -29.06 5.54
CA LYS A 242 -3.20 -27.66 5.09
C LYS A 242 -3.92 -27.48 3.76
N SER A 243 -4.05 -28.54 2.95
CA SER A 243 -4.64 -28.51 1.61
C SER A 243 -6.01 -27.82 1.55
N ASN A 244 -6.92 -28.09 2.49
CA ASN A 244 -8.29 -27.55 2.43
C ASN A 244 -8.36 -26.04 2.60
N ILE A 245 -7.60 -25.49 3.55
CA ILE A 245 -7.59 -24.05 3.82
C ILE A 245 -6.89 -23.32 2.68
N PHE A 246 -5.72 -23.78 2.27
CA PHE A 246 -4.93 -23.15 1.21
C PHE A 246 -5.59 -23.25 -0.16
N PHE A 247 -6.21 -24.38 -0.49
CA PHE A 247 -7.06 -24.50 -1.67
C PHE A 247 -8.17 -23.44 -1.68
N SER A 248 -8.88 -23.29 -0.56
CA SER A 248 -10.00 -22.35 -0.49
C SER A 248 -9.54 -20.90 -0.58
N LEU A 249 -8.41 -20.57 0.06
CA LEU A 249 -7.80 -19.25 -0.05
C LEU A 249 -7.28 -19.00 -1.47
N ALA A 250 -6.62 -19.98 -2.08
CA ALA A 250 -6.13 -19.89 -3.46
C ALA A 250 -7.28 -19.62 -4.44
N GLN A 251 -8.41 -20.31 -4.27
CA GLN A 251 -9.62 -20.07 -5.06
C GLN A 251 -10.12 -18.63 -4.91
N ILE A 252 -10.31 -18.17 -3.65
CA ILE A 252 -10.89 -16.85 -3.37
C ILE A 252 -9.99 -15.72 -3.83
N LEU A 253 -8.69 -15.84 -3.55
CA LEU A 253 -7.70 -14.77 -3.70
C LEU A 253 -7.11 -14.69 -5.11
N TYR A 254 -7.06 -15.81 -5.84
CA TYR A 254 -6.35 -15.91 -7.12
C TYR A 254 -7.20 -16.55 -8.21
N GLY A 255 -7.78 -17.73 -7.97
CA GLY A 255 -8.58 -18.44 -8.98
C GLY A 255 -9.75 -17.60 -9.52
N ASN A 256 -10.55 -17.02 -8.62
CA ASN A 256 -11.67 -16.14 -8.97
C ASN A 256 -11.23 -14.89 -9.76
N ARG A 257 -9.99 -14.43 -9.57
CA ARG A 257 -9.48 -13.23 -10.24
C ARG A 257 -9.33 -13.44 -11.74
N HIS A 258 -8.94 -14.65 -12.12
CA HIS A 258 -8.71 -15.10 -13.49
C HIS A 258 -9.89 -15.85 -14.09
N GLY A 259 -11.03 -15.92 -13.37
CA GLY A 259 -12.19 -16.67 -13.81
C GLY A 259 -11.87 -18.16 -13.99
N VAL A 260 -11.27 -18.81 -12.98
CA VAL A 260 -10.98 -20.25 -13.03
C VAL A 260 -11.39 -20.95 -11.74
N ASP A 261 -11.94 -22.16 -11.89
CA ASP A 261 -12.25 -23.03 -10.76
C ASP A 261 -11.07 -23.97 -10.50
N LEU A 262 -10.44 -23.80 -9.34
CA LEU A 262 -9.34 -24.66 -8.92
C LEU A 262 -9.85 -26.06 -8.61
N LYS A 263 -9.08 -27.06 -9.04
CA LYS A 263 -9.30 -28.45 -8.67
C LYS A 263 -8.55 -28.76 -7.39
N LYS A 264 -9.19 -29.38 -6.41
CA LYS A 264 -8.47 -29.73 -5.18
C LYS A 264 -7.55 -30.91 -5.47
N TRP A 265 -6.27 -30.85 -5.10
CA TRP A 265 -5.40 -32.01 -5.16
C TRP A 265 -5.24 -32.73 -3.81
N PHE A 266 -4.87 -33.99 -3.87
CA PHE A 266 -4.46 -34.82 -2.74
C PHE A 266 -3.28 -35.70 -3.14
N ILE A 267 -2.47 -36.07 -2.15
CA ILE A 267 -1.26 -36.84 -2.36
C ILE A 267 -1.48 -38.25 -1.84
N ILE A 268 -1.18 -39.26 -2.65
CA ILE A 268 -1.15 -40.66 -2.24
C ILE A 268 0.23 -41.27 -2.51
N PRO A 269 0.69 -42.20 -1.66
CA PRO A 269 1.84 -43.02 -1.99
C PRO A 269 1.44 -43.99 -3.11
N ASP A 270 2.26 -44.05 -4.15
CA ASP A 270 2.15 -45.07 -5.19
C ASP A 270 2.73 -46.41 -4.70
N ASP A 271 2.50 -47.49 -5.45
CA ASP A 271 2.92 -48.87 -5.15
C ASP A 271 4.43 -49.00 -4.87
N ASN A 272 5.25 -48.06 -5.38
CA ASN A 272 6.70 -47.98 -5.16
C ASN A 272 7.13 -47.02 -4.02
N ASN A 273 6.20 -46.51 -3.20
CA ASN A 273 6.39 -45.39 -2.25
C ASN A 273 6.77 -44.04 -2.92
N GLU A 274 6.50 -43.90 -4.22
CA GLU A 274 6.64 -42.63 -4.94
C GLU A 274 5.41 -41.75 -4.73
N VAL A 275 5.55 -40.45 -4.99
CA VAL A 275 4.51 -39.46 -4.68
C VAL A 275 3.59 -39.26 -5.88
N LEU A 276 2.33 -39.70 -5.78
CA LEU A 276 1.31 -39.44 -6.79
C LEU A 276 0.38 -38.30 -6.35
N ILE A 277 0.20 -37.29 -7.21
CA ILE A 277 -0.65 -36.14 -6.96
C ILE A 277 -1.88 -36.24 -7.88
N LEU A 278 -3.07 -36.28 -7.29
CA LEU A 278 -4.33 -36.40 -8.02
C LEU A 278 -5.24 -35.24 -7.73
N TYR A 279 -5.98 -34.79 -8.74
CA TYR A 279 -7.01 -33.77 -8.60
C TYR A 279 -8.39 -34.37 -8.32
N THR A 280 -9.26 -33.60 -7.69
CA THR A 280 -10.65 -33.96 -7.39
C THR A 280 -11.56 -32.75 -7.38
N ASP A 281 -12.79 -32.96 -7.84
CA ASP A 281 -13.90 -32.02 -7.70
C ASP A 281 -14.52 -32.00 -6.30
N LYS A 282 -14.13 -32.94 -5.43
CA LYS A 282 -14.73 -33.07 -4.09
C LYS A 282 -14.22 -31.96 -3.16
N ILE A 283 -15.09 -30.99 -2.90
CA ILE A 283 -14.86 -29.92 -1.92
C ILE A 283 -15.16 -30.42 -0.49
N SER A 284 -14.23 -30.16 0.43
CA SER A 284 -14.36 -30.53 1.86
C SER A 284 -15.40 -29.68 2.62
N LEU A 285 -15.86 -30.16 3.78
CA LEU A 285 -16.70 -29.36 4.68
C LEU A 285 -15.99 -28.08 5.14
N ILE A 286 -14.68 -28.14 5.41
CA ILE A 286 -13.87 -26.99 5.83
C ILE A 286 -13.87 -25.92 4.74
N SER A 287 -13.64 -26.32 3.48
CA SER A 287 -13.65 -25.41 2.34
C SER A 287 -15.02 -24.73 2.17
N LYS A 288 -16.11 -25.50 2.29
CA LYS A 288 -17.47 -24.94 2.28
C LYS A 288 -17.69 -23.90 3.38
N ILE A 289 -17.19 -24.16 4.59
CA ILE A 289 -17.26 -23.19 5.70
C ILE A 289 -16.49 -21.91 5.36
N ILE A 290 -15.30 -22.02 4.78
CA ILE A 290 -14.47 -20.87 4.39
C ILE A 290 -15.18 -20.02 3.34
N PHE A 291 -15.73 -20.63 2.28
CA PHE A 291 -16.51 -19.92 1.27
C PHE A 291 -17.74 -19.22 1.88
N VAL A 292 -18.47 -19.91 2.77
CA VAL A 292 -19.62 -19.31 3.47
C VAL A 292 -19.20 -18.15 4.37
N LEU A 293 -18.10 -18.27 5.09
CA LEU A 293 -17.59 -17.17 5.92
C LEU A 293 -17.21 -15.96 5.08
N ASN A 294 -16.56 -16.17 3.93
CA ASN A 294 -16.18 -15.09 3.04
C ASN A 294 -17.38 -14.28 2.55
N GLU A 295 -18.43 -14.99 2.13
CA GLU A 295 -19.61 -14.41 1.50
C GLU A 295 -20.66 -13.88 2.50
N TYR A 296 -20.82 -14.55 3.64
CA TYR A 296 -21.98 -14.34 4.51
C TYR A 296 -21.67 -13.79 5.92
N LEU A 297 -20.41 -13.73 6.35
CA LEU A 297 -20.09 -13.26 7.70
C LEU A 297 -20.52 -11.81 7.94
N LEU A 298 -20.13 -10.89 7.05
CA LEU A 298 -20.48 -9.48 7.16
C LEU A 298 -21.99 -9.22 7.11
N PRO A 299 -22.76 -9.74 6.12
CA PRO A 299 -24.21 -9.54 6.11
C PRO A 299 -24.89 -10.20 7.32
N ALA A 300 -24.42 -11.35 7.82
CA ALA A 300 -24.96 -11.96 9.04
C ALA A 300 -24.78 -11.05 10.26
N LEU A 301 -23.61 -10.42 10.43
CA LEU A 301 -23.37 -9.46 11.51
C LEU A 301 -24.29 -8.24 11.42
N LEU A 302 -24.51 -7.69 10.22
CA LEU A 302 -25.42 -6.57 10.00
C LEU A 302 -26.87 -6.96 10.24
N LEU A 303 -27.27 -8.18 9.88
CA LEU A 303 -28.60 -8.70 10.15
C LEU A 303 -28.84 -8.85 11.66
N ILE A 304 -27.84 -9.32 12.42
CA ILE A 304 -27.92 -9.35 13.89
C ILE A 304 -28.12 -7.95 14.45
N VAL A 305 -27.38 -6.95 13.94
CA VAL A 305 -27.57 -5.55 14.34
C VAL A 305 -29.00 -5.11 14.03
N LEU A 306 -29.51 -5.36 12.82
CA LEU A 306 -30.87 -5.01 12.42
C LEU A 306 -31.93 -5.66 13.33
N LEU A 307 -31.79 -6.95 13.64
CA LEU A 307 -32.68 -7.68 14.54
C LEU A 307 -32.67 -7.08 15.95
N VAL A 308 -31.49 -6.74 16.48
CA VAL A 308 -31.36 -6.06 17.77
C VAL A 308 -32.06 -4.69 17.75
N LEU A 309 -31.96 -3.93 16.64
CA LEU A 309 -32.65 -2.65 16.47
C LEU A 309 -34.18 -2.82 16.41
N CYS A 310 -34.68 -3.88 15.78
CA CYS A 310 -36.11 -4.21 15.76
C CYS A 310 -36.63 -4.53 17.16
N ILE A 311 -35.87 -5.27 17.97
CA ILE A 311 -36.27 -5.64 19.35
C ILE A 311 -36.15 -4.45 20.32
N LYS A 312 -35.10 -3.62 20.17
CA LYS A 312 -34.74 -2.55 21.14
C LYS A 312 -34.93 -1.13 20.60
N LYS A 313 -35.92 -0.92 19.73
CA LYS A 313 -36.13 0.33 18.96
C LYS A 313 -36.10 1.63 19.79
N ASP A 314 -36.58 1.59 21.03
CA ASP A 314 -36.69 2.75 21.93
C ASP A 314 -35.55 2.85 22.97
N GLN A 315 -34.61 1.90 23.00
CA GLN A 315 -33.50 1.84 23.97
C GLN A 315 -32.15 2.26 23.38
N ILE A 316 -32.11 2.74 22.13
CA ILE A 316 -30.88 3.16 21.46
C ILE A 316 -30.52 4.57 21.95
N SER A 317 -29.30 4.74 22.46
CA SER A 317 -28.84 6.05 22.93
C SER A 317 -28.57 7.00 21.75
N LYS A 318 -28.79 8.30 21.93
CA LYS A 318 -28.44 9.32 20.91
C LYS A 318 -26.96 9.28 20.50
N LYS A 319 -26.06 8.87 21.41
CA LYS A 319 -24.63 8.69 21.11
C LYS A 319 -24.42 7.55 20.12
N ALA A 320 -25.13 6.43 20.30
CA ALA A 320 -25.11 5.30 19.37
C ALA A 320 -25.72 5.69 18.02
N GLU A 321 -26.79 6.50 18.01
CA GLU A 321 -27.40 6.97 16.75
C GLU A 321 -26.42 7.81 15.93
N TYR A 322 -25.76 8.78 16.57
CA TYR A 322 -24.77 9.63 15.90
C TYR A 322 -23.55 8.84 15.40
N ALA A 323 -23.02 7.94 16.23
CA ALA A 323 -21.91 7.08 15.84
C ALA A 323 -22.28 6.16 14.67
N GLY A 324 -23.45 5.52 14.75
CA GLY A 324 -24.00 4.67 13.70
C GLY A 324 -24.13 5.41 12.38
N THR A 325 -24.69 6.62 12.37
CA THR A 325 -24.78 7.45 11.15
C THR A 325 -23.42 7.70 10.52
N ILE A 326 -22.39 8.07 11.30
CA ILE A 326 -21.05 8.34 10.77
C ILE A 326 -20.40 7.07 10.22
N MET A 327 -20.36 6.01 11.02
CA MET A 327 -19.71 4.75 10.65
C MET A 327 -20.35 4.14 9.40
N LEU A 328 -21.68 4.13 9.35
CA LEU A 328 -22.41 3.58 8.22
C LEU A 328 -22.36 4.50 7.00
N ALA A 329 -22.22 5.82 7.15
CA ALA A 329 -21.97 6.71 6.01
C ALA A 329 -20.64 6.37 5.32
N VAL A 330 -19.57 6.16 6.11
CA VAL A 330 -18.26 5.75 5.59
C VAL A 330 -18.35 4.39 4.91
N LEU A 331 -18.96 3.41 5.57
CA LEU A 331 -19.13 2.07 4.99
C LEU A 331 -19.98 2.09 3.73
N THR A 332 -21.08 2.86 3.70
CA THR A 332 -21.94 2.98 2.51
C THR A 332 -21.18 3.61 1.36
N LEU A 333 -20.44 4.71 1.60
CA LEU A 333 -19.64 5.36 0.56
C LEU A 333 -18.59 4.42 -0.04
N PHE A 334 -17.87 3.68 0.81
CA PHE A 334 -16.90 2.68 0.37
C PHE A 334 -17.57 1.53 -0.40
N SER A 335 -18.61 0.94 0.20
CA SER A 335 -19.33 -0.23 -0.30
C SER A 335 -20.01 0.06 -1.64
N ASP A 336 -20.75 1.16 -1.75
CA ASP A 336 -21.46 1.52 -2.98
C ASP A 336 -20.46 1.96 -4.06
N GLY A 337 -19.39 2.69 -3.68
CA GLY A 337 -18.32 3.06 -4.58
C GLY A 337 -17.67 1.86 -5.26
N CYS A 338 -17.22 0.89 -4.45
CA CYS A 338 -16.60 -0.33 -4.96
C CYS A 338 -17.58 -1.12 -5.84
N ALA A 339 -18.85 -1.24 -5.45
CA ALA A 339 -19.84 -1.99 -6.23
C ALA A 339 -20.18 -1.35 -7.58
N ILE A 340 -20.03 -0.03 -7.72
CA ILE A 340 -20.38 0.70 -8.95
C ILE A 340 -19.15 0.87 -9.87
N LEU A 341 -17.96 1.06 -9.30
CA LEU A 341 -16.78 1.53 -10.02
C LEU A 341 -15.71 0.46 -10.27
N ILE A 342 -15.82 -0.71 -9.64
CA ILE A 342 -14.91 -1.83 -9.91
C ILE A 342 -15.57 -2.76 -10.93
N ASP A 343 -14.88 -2.96 -12.05
CA ASP A 343 -15.32 -3.86 -13.11
C ASP A 343 -15.11 -5.34 -12.72
N GLY A 344 -15.93 -6.24 -13.27
CA GLY A 344 -15.76 -7.68 -13.09
C GLY A 344 -16.14 -8.24 -11.71
N ILE A 345 -16.89 -7.50 -10.89
CA ILE A 345 -17.47 -8.05 -9.64
C ILE A 345 -18.61 -9.02 -9.97
N ASP A 346 -18.44 -10.29 -9.62
CA ASP A 346 -19.56 -11.23 -9.54
C ASP A 346 -20.38 -10.98 -8.26
N PHE A 347 -21.66 -10.64 -8.44
CA PHE A 347 -22.59 -10.30 -7.38
C PHE A 347 -23.36 -11.55 -6.87
N SER A 348 -22.72 -12.25 -5.94
CA SER A 348 -23.37 -13.27 -5.14
C SER A 348 -24.52 -12.71 -4.30
N ILE A 349 -25.42 -13.59 -3.82
CA ILE A 349 -26.48 -13.22 -2.87
C ILE A 349 -25.89 -12.59 -1.59
N GLY A 350 -24.77 -13.10 -1.08
CA GLY A 350 -24.11 -12.57 0.12
C GLY A 350 -23.66 -11.11 -0.05
N LYS A 351 -23.02 -10.81 -1.17
CA LYS A 351 -22.56 -9.45 -1.54
C LYS A 351 -23.71 -8.47 -1.68
N ILE A 352 -24.78 -8.87 -2.39
CA ILE A 352 -26.00 -8.06 -2.54
C ILE A 352 -26.66 -7.81 -1.17
N MET A 353 -26.75 -8.83 -0.33
CA MET A 353 -27.29 -8.70 1.02
C MET A 353 -26.48 -7.71 1.86
N TYR A 354 -25.15 -7.75 1.78
CA TYR A 354 -24.28 -6.81 2.50
C TYR A 354 -24.58 -5.36 2.11
N ILE A 355 -24.60 -5.04 0.80
CA ILE A 355 -24.89 -3.69 0.29
C ILE A 355 -26.23 -3.18 0.80
N ILE A 356 -27.27 -4.00 0.68
CA ILE A 356 -28.63 -3.65 1.08
C ILE A 356 -28.69 -3.40 2.59
N LEU A 357 -28.09 -4.27 3.40
CA LEU A 357 -28.12 -4.17 4.86
C LEU A 357 -27.35 -2.95 5.37
N VAL A 358 -26.17 -2.66 4.82
CA VAL A 358 -25.40 -1.44 5.16
C VAL A 358 -26.24 -0.20 4.88
N ASN A 359 -26.84 -0.10 3.70
CA ASN A 359 -27.68 1.02 3.29
C ASN A 359 -28.94 1.17 4.16
N ILE A 360 -29.66 0.08 4.45
CA ILE A 360 -30.84 0.09 5.33
C ILE A 360 -30.47 0.62 6.71
N LEU A 361 -29.38 0.13 7.29
CA LEU A 361 -28.90 0.58 8.59
C LEU A 361 -28.49 2.05 8.55
N PHE A 362 -27.78 2.47 7.49
CA PHE A 362 -27.41 3.88 7.30
C PHE A 362 -28.65 4.77 7.31
N PHE A 363 -29.65 4.49 6.47
CA PHE A 363 -30.88 5.28 6.42
C PHE A 363 -31.66 5.25 7.74
N TYR A 364 -31.66 4.11 8.45
CA TYR A 364 -32.29 3.99 9.76
C TYR A 364 -31.69 4.97 10.77
N PHE A 365 -30.36 4.99 10.91
CA PHE A 365 -29.67 5.90 11.82
C PHE A 365 -29.71 7.35 11.33
N ALA A 366 -29.45 7.58 10.05
CA ALA A 366 -29.46 8.89 9.42
C ALA A 366 -30.80 9.59 9.64
N LYS A 367 -31.94 8.91 9.42
CA LYS A 367 -33.28 9.48 9.66
C LYS A 367 -33.47 9.97 11.11
N ARG A 368 -32.95 9.23 12.09
CA ARG A 368 -33.06 9.56 13.52
C ARG A 368 -32.13 10.71 13.92
N THR A 369 -31.01 10.87 13.24
CA THR A 369 -30.06 11.98 13.47
C THR A 369 -30.39 13.25 12.67
N ILE A 370 -30.83 13.14 11.41
CA ILE A 370 -30.97 14.26 10.45
C ILE A 370 -32.12 15.19 10.84
N GLY A 371 -33.22 14.66 11.39
CA GLY A 371 -34.34 15.47 11.88
C GLY A 371 -33.93 16.51 12.93
N GLY A 372 -32.94 16.20 13.78
CA GLY A 372 -32.34 17.15 14.73
C GLY A 372 -31.13 17.92 14.19
N PHE A 373 -30.42 17.39 13.20
CA PHE A 373 -29.23 18.01 12.59
C PHE A 373 -29.58 19.24 11.75
N LEU A 374 -30.59 19.14 10.88
CA LEU A 374 -31.04 20.27 10.04
C LEU A 374 -31.57 21.45 10.88
N GLN A 375 -32.17 21.18 12.05
CA GLN A 375 -32.56 22.22 13.00
C GLN A 375 -31.36 22.88 13.70
N LYS A 376 -30.26 22.14 13.94
CA LYS A 376 -29.03 22.65 14.58
C LYS A 376 -28.05 23.34 13.63
N ILE A 377 -28.05 23.02 12.33
CA ILE A 377 -27.20 23.70 11.32
C ILE A 377 -27.45 25.21 11.31
N LYS A 378 -28.68 25.65 11.59
CA LYS A 378 -29.01 27.09 11.71
C LYS A 378 -28.29 27.81 12.85
N VAL A 379 -27.57 27.12 13.74
CA VAL A 379 -26.84 27.70 14.88
C VAL A 379 -25.48 27.01 15.09
N LEU A 380 -24.67 26.80 14.04
CA LEU A 380 -23.24 26.60 14.24
C LEU A 380 -22.57 27.96 14.43
N ASN A 381 -22.41 28.37 15.69
CA ASN A 381 -21.66 29.57 16.07
C ASN A 381 -20.15 29.34 15.91
N ILE A 382 -19.70 29.15 14.67
CA ILE A 382 -18.29 28.97 14.31
C ILE A 382 -17.65 30.36 14.21
N PRO A 383 -16.51 30.61 14.89
CA PRO A 383 -15.79 31.87 14.77
C PRO A 383 -15.38 32.17 13.31
N LEU A 384 -15.52 33.42 12.85
CA LEU A 384 -15.11 33.84 11.50
C LEU A 384 -13.66 33.43 11.15
N ILE A 385 -12.76 33.47 12.13
CA ILE A 385 -11.36 33.09 11.93
C ILE A 385 -11.18 31.60 11.59
N MET A 386 -12.09 30.71 12.01
CA MET A 386 -12.05 29.32 11.57
C MET A 386 -12.25 29.22 10.08
N TRP A 387 -13.17 29.99 9.49
CA TRP A 387 -13.38 30.01 8.04
C TRP A 387 -12.15 30.54 7.29
N PHE A 388 -11.48 31.54 7.84
CA PHE A 388 -10.23 32.05 7.26
C PHE A 388 -9.12 30.99 7.25
N ILE A 389 -8.90 30.30 8.38
CA ILE A 389 -7.92 29.21 8.46
C ILE A 389 -8.33 28.04 7.57
N PHE A 390 -9.62 27.73 7.47
CA PHE A 390 -10.16 26.71 6.58
C PHE A 390 -9.80 26.99 5.11
N ILE A 391 -9.94 28.26 4.67
CA ILE A 391 -9.53 28.69 3.33
C ILE A 391 -8.01 28.57 3.16
N ILE A 392 -7.20 28.95 4.15
CA ILE A 392 -5.74 28.79 4.10
C ILE A 392 -5.37 27.32 3.91
N ILE A 393 -5.99 26.40 4.68
CA ILE A 393 -5.75 24.96 4.56
C ILE A 393 -6.09 24.47 3.14
N ILE A 394 -7.24 24.87 2.59
CA ILE A 394 -7.64 24.49 1.24
C ILE A 394 -6.63 24.99 0.20
N ILE A 395 -6.27 26.28 0.25
CA ILE A 395 -5.30 26.86 -0.69
C ILE A 395 -3.97 26.14 -0.59
N ALA A 396 -3.48 25.91 0.62
CA ALA A 396 -2.21 25.24 0.85
C ALA A 396 -2.21 23.79 0.34
N ALA A 397 -3.35 23.09 0.39
CA ALA A 397 -3.49 21.72 -0.09
C ALA A 397 -3.59 21.69 -1.62
N VAL A 398 -4.51 22.48 -2.19
CA VAL A 398 -4.77 22.52 -3.63
C VAL A 398 -3.53 22.94 -4.42
N ALA A 399 -2.69 23.83 -3.87
CA ALA A 399 -1.41 24.20 -4.47
C ALA A 399 -0.48 23.01 -4.74
N GLN A 400 -0.66 21.90 -4.00
CA GLN A 400 0.18 20.71 -4.11
C GLN A 400 -0.45 19.60 -4.98
N PHE A 401 -1.69 19.74 -5.49
CA PHE A 401 -2.41 18.65 -6.18
C PHE A 401 -1.76 18.14 -7.48
N ARG A 402 -0.72 18.83 -7.98
CA ARG A 402 0.03 18.46 -9.18
C ARG A 402 1.32 17.70 -8.88
N VAL A 403 1.62 17.45 -7.61
CA VAL A 403 2.80 16.73 -7.14
C VAL A 403 2.51 15.25 -7.08
N LEU A 404 3.48 14.43 -7.49
CA LEU A 404 3.43 12.98 -7.45
C LEU A 404 3.84 12.46 -6.06
N PRO A 405 3.16 11.44 -5.48
CA PRO A 405 3.68 10.69 -4.35
C PRO A 405 5.05 10.12 -4.71
N ARG A 406 6.09 10.44 -3.91
CA ARG A 406 7.48 9.99 -4.07
C ARG A 406 7.92 9.05 -2.96
N TYR A 407 8.96 8.27 -3.22
CA TYR A 407 9.59 7.41 -2.20
C TYR A 407 8.60 6.36 -1.67
N ASP A 408 8.55 6.10 -0.35
CA ASP A 408 7.53 5.19 0.22
C ASP A 408 6.09 5.56 -0.19
N ALA A 409 5.80 6.84 -0.42
CA ALA A 409 4.48 7.29 -0.87
C ALA A 409 4.06 6.68 -2.20
N ALA A 410 5.03 6.50 -3.12
CA ALA A 410 4.81 5.87 -4.41
C ALA A 410 4.42 4.40 -4.23
N LEU A 411 5.06 3.70 -3.28
CA LEU A 411 4.73 2.33 -2.93
C LEU A 411 3.32 2.23 -2.31
N TYR A 412 2.99 3.14 -1.39
CA TYR A 412 1.67 3.16 -0.75
C TYR A 412 0.56 3.46 -1.76
N TYR A 413 0.77 4.46 -2.62
CA TYR A 413 -0.22 4.88 -3.59
C TYR A 413 -0.35 3.91 -4.75
N GLY A 414 0.74 3.42 -5.33
CA GLY A 414 0.69 2.41 -6.39
C GLY A 414 0.00 1.12 -5.94
N SER A 415 0.22 0.71 -4.68
CA SER A 415 -0.52 -0.39 -4.04
C SER A 415 -2.02 -0.10 -3.87
N LEU A 416 -2.38 1.14 -3.55
CA LEU A 416 -3.79 1.57 -3.51
C LEU A 416 -4.42 1.51 -4.90
N VAL A 417 -3.74 2.01 -5.93
CA VAL A 417 -4.19 1.93 -7.33
C VAL A 417 -4.38 0.47 -7.77
N LYS A 418 -3.45 -0.43 -7.40
CA LYS A 418 -3.55 -1.85 -7.74
C LYS A 418 -4.69 -2.57 -7.02
N SER A 419 -5.15 -2.05 -5.89
CA SER A 419 -6.22 -2.69 -5.10
C SER A 419 -7.53 -2.85 -5.87
N LYS A 420 -7.83 -1.93 -6.81
CA LYS A 420 -9.01 -2.03 -7.68
C LYS A 420 -9.02 -3.32 -8.51
N ASP A 421 -7.84 -3.79 -8.93
CA ASP A 421 -7.70 -5.00 -9.77
C ASP A 421 -7.83 -6.27 -8.92
N LEU A 422 -7.57 -6.16 -7.62
CA LEU A 422 -7.45 -7.29 -6.69
C LEU A 422 -8.70 -7.48 -5.81
N PHE A 423 -9.44 -6.41 -5.54
CA PHE A 423 -10.62 -6.48 -4.68
C PHE A 423 -11.84 -7.04 -5.44
N ARG A 424 -12.46 -8.10 -4.90
CA ARG A 424 -13.61 -8.80 -5.52
C ARG A 424 -14.89 -8.71 -4.68
N TYR A 425 -14.96 -7.68 -3.83
CA TYR A 425 -16.12 -7.37 -3.01
C TYR A 425 -16.45 -8.43 -1.95
N ASP A 426 -15.43 -9.05 -1.37
CA ASP A 426 -15.59 -10.06 -0.33
C ASP A 426 -14.63 -9.81 0.84
N LEU A 427 -14.85 -10.54 1.94
CA LEU A 427 -14.12 -10.29 3.18
C LEU A 427 -12.62 -10.56 3.05
N PHE A 428 -12.24 -11.64 2.37
CA PHE A 428 -10.84 -12.06 2.29
C PHE A 428 -10.06 -11.28 1.25
N THR A 429 -10.67 -10.92 0.11
CA THR A 429 -10.05 -9.96 -0.80
C THR A 429 -9.98 -8.57 -0.18
N PHE A 430 -10.94 -8.13 0.66
CA PHE A 430 -10.78 -6.89 1.43
C PHE A 430 -9.54 -6.95 2.33
N MET A 431 -9.34 -8.07 3.04
CA MET A 431 -8.15 -8.26 3.88
C MET A 431 -6.85 -8.24 3.07
N GLY A 432 -6.85 -8.83 1.88
CA GLY A 432 -5.66 -8.98 1.04
C GLY A 432 -5.31 -7.81 0.14
N ALA A 433 -6.32 -7.19 -0.46
CA ALA A 433 -6.19 -6.19 -1.52
C ALA A 433 -5.82 -4.81 -1.01
N PHE A 434 -5.90 -4.53 0.29
CA PHE A 434 -5.69 -3.17 0.84
C PHE A 434 -4.47 -3.10 1.77
N ILE A 435 -3.34 -3.59 1.27
CA ILE A 435 -2.06 -3.65 1.98
C ILE A 435 -1.05 -2.72 1.29
N CYS A 436 -1.06 -1.45 1.65
CA CYS A 436 -0.19 -0.39 1.13
C CYS A 436 1.18 -0.39 1.84
N TRP A 437 2.03 -1.41 1.60
CA TRP A 437 3.26 -1.74 2.34
C TRP A 437 3.03 -2.14 3.80
N LYS A 438 2.15 -1.42 4.48
CA LYS A 438 1.56 -1.74 5.78
C LYS A 438 0.06 -1.86 5.61
N TRP A 439 -0.55 -2.50 6.58
CA TRP A 439 -2.00 -2.65 6.65
C TRP A 439 -2.66 -1.26 6.76
N ALA A 440 -3.52 -0.95 5.80
CA ALA A 440 -4.07 0.39 5.60
C ALA A 440 -5.62 0.42 5.62
N HIS A 441 -6.28 -0.68 6.01
CA HIS A 441 -7.75 -0.78 6.04
C HIS A 441 -8.44 0.36 6.81
N GLY A 442 -7.78 0.92 7.82
CA GLY A 442 -8.30 2.04 8.60
C GLY A 442 -8.46 3.33 7.78
N ILE A 443 -7.51 3.60 6.87
CA ILE A 443 -7.53 4.77 5.99
C ILE A 443 -8.26 4.50 4.67
N VAL A 444 -8.12 3.30 4.11
CA VAL A 444 -8.71 2.88 2.83
C VAL A 444 -10.22 3.11 2.80
N LEU A 445 -10.93 2.83 3.90
CA LEU A 445 -12.37 3.09 4.01
C LEU A 445 -12.77 4.56 3.74
N LEU A 446 -11.84 5.50 3.91
CA LEU A 446 -12.07 6.93 3.71
C LEU A 446 -11.53 7.44 2.36
N VAL A 447 -10.54 6.76 1.76
CA VAL A 447 -9.85 7.25 0.56
C VAL A 447 -10.21 6.49 -0.71
N GLU A 448 -10.55 5.20 -0.62
CA GLU A 448 -10.70 4.32 -1.78
C GLU A 448 -11.80 4.77 -2.73
N PHE A 449 -12.94 5.22 -2.20
CA PHE A 449 -14.02 5.77 -3.02
C PHE A 449 -13.52 6.86 -3.97
N PHE A 450 -12.64 7.76 -3.50
CA PHE A 450 -12.12 8.85 -4.32
C PHE A 450 -11.09 8.38 -5.34
N GLU A 451 -10.32 7.36 -4.99
CA GLU A 451 -9.39 6.72 -5.93
C GLU A 451 -10.14 6.04 -7.07
N LEU A 452 -11.24 5.31 -6.78
CA LEU A 452 -12.07 4.69 -7.79
C LEU A 452 -12.76 5.68 -8.74
N VAL A 453 -13.07 6.90 -8.28
CA VAL A 453 -13.63 7.96 -9.14
C VAL A 453 -12.55 8.57 -10.07
N TRP A 454 -11.29 8.58 -9.65
CA TRP A 454 -10.15 9.13 -10.41
C TRP A 454 -8.94 8.18 -10.40
N PRO A 455 -9.06 6.99 -11.01
CA PRO A 455 -8.06 5.93 -10.88
C PRO A 455 -6.71 6.38 -11.42
N GLY A 456 -5.68 6.27 -10.58
CA GLY A 456 -4.28 6.60 -10.86
C GLY A 456 -3.96 8.10 -10.93
N GLU A 457 -4.92 9.01 -10.75
CA GLU A 457 -4.72 10.45 -10.99
C GLU A 457 -4.30 11.27 -9.74
N MET A 458 -4.13 10.61 -8.58
CA MET A 458 -3.77 11.13 -7.23
C MET A 458 -4.72 12.19 -6.64
N THR A 459 -5.45 12.89 -7.50
CA THR A 459 -6.36 13.99 -7.16
C THR A 459 -7.48 13.47 -6.25
N GLY A 460 -7.95 12.24 -6.50
CA GLY A 460 -8.90 11.54 -5.63
C GLY A 460 -8.36 11.37 -4.21
N LEU A 461 -7.17 10.75 -4.09
CA LEU A 461 -6.48 10.61 -2.81
C LEU A 461 -6.34 11.97 -2.08
N TYR A 462 -5.83 12.99 -2.76
CA TYR A 462 -5.61 14.30 -2.17
C TYR A 462 -6.91 14.98 -1.72
N LEU A 463 -8.00 14.81 -2.46
CA LEU A 463 -9.31 15.31 -2.05
C LEU A 463 -9.81 14.59 -0.78
N ALA A 464 -9.63 13.27 -0.70
CA ALA A 464 -9.97 12.50 0.49
C ALA A 464 -9.15 12.96 1.71
N THR A 465 -7.83 13.13 1.54
CA THR A 465 -6.93 13.67 2.58
C THR A 465 -7.37 15.04 3.04
N LEU A 466 -7.72 15.94 2.10
CA LEU A 466 -8.23 17.27 2.42
C LEU A 466 -9.50 17.18 3.29
N ILE A 467 -10.44 16.31 2.93
CA ILE A 467 -11.66 16.10 3.73
C ILE A 467 -11.32 15.62 5.14
N ILE A 468 -10.41 14.65 5.28
CA ILE A 468 -9.94 14.16 6.60
C ILE A 468 -9.31 15.30 7.40
N VAL A 469 -8.46 16.12 6.79
CA VAL A 469 -7.80 17.28 7.42
C VAL A 469 -8.84 18.30 7.89
N LEU A 470 -9.84 18.64 7.06
CA LEU A 470 -10.86 19.62 7.39
C LEU A 470 -11.80 19.12 8.50
N ILE A 471 -12.17 17.84 8.49
CA ILE A 471 -12.92 17.20 9.58
C ILE A 471 -12.09 17.24 10.86
N THR A 472 -10.80 16.89 10.77
CA THR A 472 -9.88 16.90 11.91
C THR A 472 -9.74 18.29 12.49
N TYR A 473 -9.58 19.33 11.66
CA TYR A 473 -9.52 20.72 12.10
C TYR A 473 -10.74 21.12 12.96
N ILE A 474 -11.94 20.70 12.55
CA ILE A 474 -13.18 20.92 13.33
C ILE A 474 -13.15 20.13 14.65
N ILE A 475 -12.66 18.89 14.63
CA ILE A 475 -12.58 18.03 15.82
C ILE A 475 -11.56 18.59 16.82
N VAL A 476 -10.37 19.01 16.38
CA VAL A 476 -9.35 19.66 17.23
C VAL A 476 -9.94 20.90 17.88
N TYR A 477 -10.65 21.74 17.13
CA TYR A 477 -11.30 22.93 17.68
C TYR A 477 -12.29 22.58 18.80
N LYS A 478 -13.13 21.56 18.59
CA LYS A 478 -14.08 21.07 19.60
C LYS A 478 -13.39 20.43 20.81
N LEU A 479 -12.27 19.74 20.58
CA LEU A 479 -11.44 19.15 21.63
C LEU A 479 -10.84 20.26 22.50
N ILE A 480 -10.09 21.18 21.91
CA ILE A 480 -9.38 22.27 22.60
C ILE A 480 -10.35 23.18 23.33
N SER A 481 -11.45 23.60 22.68
CA SER A 481 -12.45 24.47 23.31
C SER A 481 -13.05 23.86 24.58
N ARG A 482 -13.20 22.53 24.63
CA ARG A 482 -13.74 21.82 25.78
C ARG A 482 -12.71 21.54 26.87
N ILE A 483 -11.46 21.24 26.53
CA ILE A 483 -10.42 20.90 27.52
C ILE A 483 -9.75 22.13 28.14
N SER A 484 -9.48 23.16 27.34
CA SER A 484 -8.65 24.31 27.75
C SER A 484 -9.46 25.47 28.33
N GLY A 485 -10.71 25.66 27.87
CA GLY A 485 -11.53 26.82 28.22
C GLY A 485 -11.03 28.15 27.63
N LEU A 486 -10.19 28.10 26.58
CA LEU A 486 -9.69 29.27 25.87
C LEU A 486 -10.77 29.96 25.02
N GLU A 487 -10.53 31.22 24.63
CA GLU A 487 -11.42 31.96 23.73
C GLU A 487 -11.56 31.22 22.38
N PRO A 488 -12.76 31.20 21.76
CA PRO A 488 -12.97 30.53 20.48
C PRO A 488 -11.97 30.89 19.38
N LYS A 489 -11.53 32.14 19.28
CA LYS A 489 -10.53 32.57 18.28
C LYS A 489 -9.18 31.87 18.47
N LEU A 490 -8.76 31.71 19.72
CA LEU A 490 -7.50 31.06 20.07
C LEU A 490 -7.56 29.56 19.82
N CYS A 491 -8.68 28.93 20.21
CA CYS A 491 -8.92 27.52 19.86
C CYS A 491 -8.81 27.30 18.35
N ALA A 492 -9.33 28.22 17.53
CA ALA A 492 -9.25 28.13 16.07
C ALA A 492 -7.80 28.21 15.54
N ILE A 493 -6.98 29.12 16.08
CA ILE A 493 -5.57 29.25 15.68
C ILE A 493 -4.76 28.03 16.13
N ILE A 494 -4.92 27.58 17.38
CA ILE A 494 -4.23 26.39 17.90
C ILE A 494 -4.65 25.12 17.13
N SER A 495 -5.90 25.04 16.68
CA SER A 495 -6.33 23.94 15.81
C SER A 495 -5.63 23.98 14.45
N GLY A 496 -5.35 25.18 13.94
CA GLY A 496 -4.58 25.38 12.72
C GLY A 496 -3.11 25.01 12.91
N ILE A 497 -2.56 25.26 14.10
CA ILE A 497 -1.19 24.85 14.45
C ILE A 497 -1.00 23.34 14.25
N LEU A 498 -1.99 22.49 14.58
CA LEU A 498 -1.89 21.05 14.28
C LEU A 498 -1.58 20.84 12.81
N ILE A 499 -2.40 21.38 11.91
CA ILE A 499 -2.33 21.12 10.47
C ILE A 499 -0.98 21.53 9.88
N PHE A 500 -0.40 22.62 10.39
CA PHE A 500 0.91 23.12 9.98
C PHE A 500 2.06 22.63 10.86
N CYS A 501 1.82 21.77 11.84
CA CYS A 501 2.90 21.13 12.59
C CYS A 501 3.82 20.39 11.61
N PRO A 502 5.09 20.19 11.99
CA PRO A 502 6.08 19.55 11.13
C PRO A 502 5.57 18.25 10.55
N TYR A 503 5.96 18.01 9.29
CA TYR A 503 5.67 16.80 8.54
C TYR A 503 4.21 16.64 8.11
N GLN A 504 3.28 17.52 8.50
CA GLN A 504 1.87 17.41 8.09
C GLN A 504 1.62 18.09 6.75
N MET A 505 1.26 19.37 6.74
CA MET A 505 0.87 20.07 5.50
C MET A 505 1.95 20.05 4.41
N GLY A 506 3.22 20.12 4.80
CA GLY A 506 4.34 20.10 3.86
C GLY A 506 4.59 18.74 3.22
N MET A 507 3.99 17.68 3.76
CA MET A 507 3.98 16.34 3.19
C MET A 507 2.56 15.89 2.84
N PHE A 508 1.67 16.83 2.55
CA PHE A 508 0.28 16.53 2.21
C PHE A 508 0.17 15.55 1.04
N THR A 509 1.07 15.66 0.06
CA THR A 509 1.13 14.81 -1.14
C THR A 509 1.95 13.54 -0.98
N TYR A 510 2.60 13.36 0.17
CA TYR A 510 3.42 12.18 0.46
C TYR A 510 2.58 10.95 0.84
N PHE A 511 1.25 11.04 0.97
CA PHE A 511 0.43 9.92 1.43
C PHE A 511 0.98 9.21 2.70
N SER A 512 1.40 9.99 3.70
CA SER A 512 2.08 9.47 4.89
C SER A 512 1.11 8.82 5.88
N MET A 513 1.19 7.50 6.07
CA MET A 513 0.43 6.77 7.11
C MET A 513 0.61 7.40 8.51
N ASP A 514 1.79 7.95 8.80
CA ASP A 514 2.11 8.60 10.09
C ASP A 514 1.32 9.89 10.34
N ASN A 515 1.06 10.67 9.29
CA ASN A 515 0.27 11.90 9.42
C ASN A 515 -1.18 11.58 9.79
N TYR A 516 -1.74 10.54 9.19
CA TYR A 516 -3.10 10.09 9.52
C TYR A 516 -3.21 9.58 10.95
N LEU A 517 -2.18 8.97 11.52
CA LEU A 517 -2.19 8.60 12.95
C LEU A 517 -2.38 9.82 13.85
N ALA A 518 -1.75 10.96 13.54
CA ALA A 518 -1.93 12.17 14.32
C ALA A 518 -3.39 12.65 14.25
N TYR A 519 -4.02 12.57 13.08
CA TYR A 519 -5.43 12.92 12.89
C TYR A 519 -6.37 11.97 13.63
N PHE A 520 -6.18 10.65 13.51
CA PHE A 520 -7.01 9.66 14.18
C PHE A 520 -6.79 9.63 15.70
N ALA A 521 -5.60 9.97 16.19
CA ALA A 521 -5.35 10.18 17.62
C ALA A 521 -6.21 11.32 18.19
N ILE A 522 -6.38 12.42 17.44
CA ILE A 522 -7.30 13.50 17.81
C ILE A 522 -8.76 13.01 17.81
N TRP A 523 -9.15 12.20 16.82
CA TRP A 523 -10.50 11.63 16.77
C TRP A 523 -10.77 10.74 17.98
N LEU A 524 -9.80 9.93 18.39
CA LEU A 524 -9.86 9.11 19.60
C LEU A 524 -9.99 9.98 20.86
N MET A 525 -9.14 10.99 21.02
CA MET A 525 -9.17 11.91 22.16
C MET A 525 -10.53 12.61 22.29
N TYR A 526 -11.07 13.10 21.18
CA TYR A 526 -12.39 13.75 21.18
C TYR A 526 -13.51 12.76 21.46
N SER A 527 -13.45 11.55 20.90
CA SER A 527 -14.42 10.48 21.14
C SER A 527 -14.47 10.05 22.61
N TYR A 528 -13.30 9.99 23.25
CA TYR A 528 -13.16 9.78 24.69
C TYR A 528 -13.80 10.92 25.49
N LEU A 529 -13.50 12.17 25.13
CA LEU A 529 -14.01 13.36 25.83
C LEU A 529 -15.55 13.50 25.76
N ILE A 530 -16.18 13.05 24.68
CA ILE A 530 -17.65 13.00 24.57
C ILE A 530 -18.26 11.70 25.12
N GLU A 531 -17.41 10.80 25.64
CA GLU A 531 -17.76 9.49 26.20
C GLU A 531 -18.66 8.67 25.25
N ASN A 532 -18.23 8.53 24.00
CA ASN A 532 -18.94 7.74 22.99
C ASN A 532 -18.16 6.47 22.66
N ASP A 533 -18.53 5.36 23.30
CA ASP A 533 -17.85 4.05 23.18
C ASP A 533 -17.73 3.58 21.73
N TYR A 534 -18.73 3.84 20.90
CA TYR A 534 -18.76 3.44 19.49
C TYR A 534 -17.75 4.24 18.65
N LEU A 535 -17.66 5.55 18.87
CA LEU A 535 -16.68 6.39 18.18
C LEU A 535 -15.25 6.15 18.69
N ILE A 536 -15.09 5.75 19.96
CA ILE A 536 -13.80 5.29 20.50
C ILE A 536 -13.34 4.04 19.76
N ALA A 537 -14.23 3.04 19.59
CA ALA A 537 -13.90 1.83 18.84
C ALA A 537 -13.64 2.12 17.35
N PHE A 538 -14.44 2.96 16.72
CA PHE A 538 -14.23 3.36 15.31
C PHE A 538 -12.90 4.10 15.13
N SER A 539 -12.61 5.10 15.97
CA SER A 539 -11.32 5.82 15.94
C SER A 539 -10.15 4.89 16.26
N GLY A 540 -10.37 3.90 17.13
CA GLY A 540 -9.39 2.85 17.41
C GLY A 540 -9.11 1.99 16.18
N PHE A 541 -10.15 1.58 15.46
CA PHE A 541 -10.02 0.84 14.21
C PHE A 541 -9.23 1.64 13.16
N THR A 542 -9.60 2.91 12.92
CA THR A 542 -8.88 3.74 11.95
C THR A 542 -7.42 3.93 12.34
N LEU A 543 -7.13 4.15 13.63
CA LEU A 543 -5.77 4.33 14.14
C LEU A 543 -4.92 3.04 14.02
N ILE A 544 -5.46 1.90 14.48
CA ILE A 544 -4.76 0.61 14.54
C ILE A 544 -4.53 0.00 13.15
N PHE A 545 -5.50 0.13 12.26
CA PHE A 545 -5.42 -0.38 10.88
C PHE A 545 -4.86 0.64 9.88
N THR A 546 -4.15 1.67 10.38
CA THR A 546 -3.31 2.55 9.56
C THR A 546 -1.83 2.29 9.80
N LYS A 547 -1.41 2.06 11.05
CA LYS A 547 -0.04 1.68 11.41
C LYS A 547 0.01 1.03 12.78
N ASP A 548 0.93 0.09 12.98
CA ASP A 548 1.05 -0.67 14.24
C ASP A 548 1.34 0.22 15.47
N THR A 549 2.02 1.36 15.27
CA THR A 549 2.26 2.36 16.33
C THR A 549 0.96 2.94 16.89
N GLY A 550 -0.11 2.93 16.09
CA GLY A 550 -1.46 3.30 16.48
C GLY A 550 -2.07 2.39 17.54
N LEU A 551 -1.70 1.10 17.59
CA LEU A 551 -2.15 0.17 18.64
C LEU A 551 -1.61 0.56 20.01
N ILE A 552 -0.31 0.84 20.09
CA ILE A 552 0.33 1.24 21.34
C ILE A 552 -0.33 2.53 21.83
N TYR A 553 -0.49 3.52 20.95
CA TYR A 553 -1.16 4.76 21.28
C TYR A 553 -2.58 4.51 21.80
N TYR A 554 -3.40 3.72 21.09
CA TYR A 554 -4.78 3.41 21.46
C TYR A 554 -4.90 2.80 22.86
N VAL A 555 -4.14 1.74 23.11
CA VAL A 555 -4.22 0.98 24.37
C VAL A 555 -3.75 1.83 25.55
N VAL A 556 -2.57 2.47 25.42
CA VAL A 556 -2.00 3.29 26.50
C VAL A 556 -2.88 4.50 26.78
N PHE A 557 -3.37 5.18 25.73
CA PHE A 557 -4.28 6.31 25.90
C PHE A 557 -5.51 5.91 26.71
N LEU A 558 -6.23 4.86 26.30
CA LEU A 558 -7.47 4.47 26.99
C LEU A 558 -7.24 4.03 28.45
N VAL A 559 -6.19 3.23 28.70
CA VAL A 559 -5.86 2.75 30.04
C VAL A 559 -5.47 3.92 30.94
N CYS A 560 -4.51 4.75 30.53
CA CYS A 560 -4.00 5.83 31.36
C CYS A 560 -5.01 6.97 31.50
N SER A 561 -5.80 7.29 30.48
CA SER A 561 -6.90 8.25 30.59
C SER A 561 -7.93 7.82 31.62
N THR A 562 -8.34 6.55 31.56
CA THR A 562 -9.35 6.00 32.48
C THR A 562 -8.80 5.95 33.90
N LEU A 563 -7.60 5.40 34.10
CA LEU A 563 -6.98 5.32 35.42
C LEU A 563 -6.79 6.69 36.06
N ALA A 564 -6.28 7.67 35.30
CA ALA A 564 -6.14 9.03 35.81
C ALA A 564 -7.50 9.60 36.24
N GLN A 565 -8.53 9.49 35.40
CA GLN A 565 -9.86 9.98 35.73
C GLN A 565 -10.42 9.33 37.01
N LEU A 566 -10.21 8.02 37.19
CA LEU A 566 -10.65 7.30 38.39
C LEU A 566 -9.88 7.73 39.64
N VAL A 567 -8.55 7.83 39.56
CA VAL A 567 -7.69 8.26 40.68
C VAL A 567 -8.09 9.66 41.14
N PHE A 568 -8.28 10.61 40.22
CA PHE A 568 -8.63 11.98 40.60
C PHE A 568 -10.08 12.12 41.09
N LYS A 569 -11.02 11.33 40.56
CA LYS A 569 -12.43 11.38 40.97
C LYS A 569 -12.69 10.68 42.30
N TYR A 570 -12.10 9.50 42.52
CA TYR A 570 -12.38 8.66 43.70
C TYR A 570 -11.29 8.71 44.77
N LYS A 571 -10.16 9.40 44.51
CA LYS A 571 -9.03 9.63 45.43
C LYS A 571 -8.53 8.35 46.11
N LYS A 572 -9.03 8.05 47.32
CA LYS A 572 -8.57 6.95 48.18
C LYS A 572 -9.26 5.60 47.92
N ASP A 573 -10.40 5.58 47.22
CA ASP A 573 -11.16 4.35 46.95
C ASP A 573 -11.19 4.03 45.44
N LEU A 574 -10.01 3.73 44.90
CA LEU A 574 -9.84 3.40 43.48
C LEU A 574 -10.63 2.14 43.10
N PHE A 575 -10.75 1.17 44.00
CA PHE A 575 -11.45 -0.09 43.73
C PHE A 575 -12.94 0.15 43.50
N LYS A 576 -13.59 0.96 44.35
CA LYS A 576 -14.97 1.39 44.11
C LYS A 576 -15.10 2.17 42.80
N GLY A 577 -14.16 3.05 42.49
CA GLY A 577 -14.14 3.78 41.22
C GLY A 577 -14.10 2.86 40.00
N ILE A 578 -13.29 1.80 40.05
CA ILE A 578 -13.23 0.78 39.00
C ILE A 578 -14.58 0.06 38.87
N ILE A 579 -15.17 -0.39 39.98
CA ILE A 579 -16.48 -1.05 39.98
C ILE A 579 -17.56 -0.15 39.37
N ASP A 580 -17.61 1.11 39.79
CA ASP A 580 -18.60 2.08 39.32
C ASP A 580 -18.44 2.41 37.83
N TRP A 581 -17.20 2.41 37.33
CA TRP A 581 -16.91 2.66 35.92
C TRP A 581 -17.13 1.42 35.04
N TRP A 582 -16.96 0.22 35.59
CA TRP A 582 -16.94 -1.02 34.84
C TRP A 582 -18.28 -1.32 34.19
N ASN A 583 -18.26 -1.47 32.87
CA ASN A 583 -19.41 -1.91 32.10
C ASN A 583 -18.94 -2.85 30.98
N TRP A 584 -19.40 -4.11 31.01
CA TRP A 584 -18.98 -5.12 30.03
C TRP A 584 -19.24 -4.72 28.59
N LYS A 585 -20.35 -4.04 28.29
CA LYS A 585 -20.64 -3.56 26.94
C LYS A 585 -19.57 -2.57 26.47
N ARG A 586 -19.20 -1.61 27.33
CA ARG A 586 -18.12 -0.64 27.03
C ARG A 586 -16.81 -1.35 26.79
N VAL A 587 -16.39 -2.20 27.74
CA VAL A 587 -15.09 -2.90 27.69
C VAL A 587 -14.97 -3.74 26.43
N ILE A 588 -16.01 -4.52 26.10
CA ILE A 588 -16.03 -5.33 24.87
C ILE A 588 -15.88 -4.45 23.64
N ILE A 589 -16.65 -3.35 23.53
CA ILE A 589 -16.59 -2.43 22.39
C ILE A 589 -15.17 -1.85 22.23
N TRP A 590 -14.53 -1.44 23.32
CA TRP A 590 -13.17 -0.88 23.30
C TRP A 590 -12.10 -1.95 22.96
N MET A 591 -12.35 -3.22 23.25
CA MET A 591 -11.41 -4.30 22.93
C MET A 591 -11.47 -4.76 21.47
N ILE A 592 -12.58 -4.54 20.75
CA ILE A 592 -12.77 -5.02 19.37
C ILE A 592 -11.61 -4.63 18.44
N PRO A 593 -11.18 -3.35 18.35
CA PRO A 593 -10.08 -2.97 17.45
C PRO A 593 -8.78 -3.72 17.74
N GLY A 594 -8.44 -3.88 19.02
CA GLY A 594 -7.25 -4.62 19.45
C GLY A 594 -7.35 -6.11 19.16
N PHE A 595 -8.52 -6.73 19.36
CA PHE A 595 -8.74 -8.14 19.03
C PHE A 595 -8.63 -8.40 17.53
N LEU A 596 -9.26 -7.56 16.71
CA LEU A 596 -9.15 -7.65 15.24
C LEU A 596 -7.70 -7.49 14.78
N PHE A 597 -6.93 -6.61 15.43
CA PHE A 597 -5.51 -6.48 15.15
C PHE A 597 -4.71 -7.73 15.50
N LEU A 598 -4.98 -8.37 16.65
CA LEU A 598 -4.33 -9.62 17.03
C LEU A 598 -4.66 -10.75 16.05
N PHE A 599 -5.92 -10.83 15.61
CA PHE A 599 -6.31 -11.75 14.55
C PHE A 599 -5.51 -11.49 13.26
N LYS A 600 -5.48 -10.23 12.80
CA LYS A 600 -4.69 -9.81 11.64
C LYS A 600 -3.20 -10.07 11.80
N ARG A 601 -2.61 -9.88 12.98
CA ARG A 601 -1.20 -10.18 13.24
C ARG A 601 -0.89 -11.67 13.09
N ASN A 602 -1.80 -12.54 13.53
CA ASN A 602 -1.58 -13.99 13.52
C ASN A 602 -1.95 -14.65 12.19
N PHE A 603 -2.96 -14.12 11.49
CA PHE A 603 -3.54 -14.74 10.30
C PHE A 603 -3.47 -13.87 9.04
N GLY A 604 -3.06 -12.61 9.13
CA GLY A 604 -3.07 -11.68 7.99
C GLY A 604 -2.19 -12.11 6.82
N VAL A 605 -1.08 -12.82 7.09
CA VAL A 605 -0.17 -13.29 6.04
C VAL A 605 -0.85 -14.23 5.04
N TYR A 606 -1.87 -14.99 5.48
CA TYR A 606 -2.61 -15.94 4.63
C TYR A 606 -3.54 -15.27 3.62
N PHE A 607 -3.88 -14.00 3.83
CA PHE A 607 -4.82 -13.27 2.98
C PHE A 607 -4.11 -12.34 2.00
N LYS A 608 -2.78 -12.19 2.11
CA LYS A 608 -2.03 -11.20 1.34
C LYS A 608 -1.98 -11.59 -0.13
N ILE A 609 -2.36 -10.66 -1.01
CA ILE A 609 -2.34 -10.82 -2.48
C ILE A 609 -1.61 -9.67 -3.19
N GLN A 610 -1.09 -8.72 -2.40
CA GLN A 610 -0.31 -7.60 -2.88
C GLN A 610 1.19 -7.88 -2.78
N ASN A 611 1.92 -7.43 -3.79
CA ASN A 611 3.38 -7.52 -3.87
C ASN A 611 4.03 -6.79 -2.70
N TYR A 612 5.00 -7.45 -2.05
CA TYR A 612 5.69 -6.93 -0.88
C TYR A 612 7.18 -7.20 -0.97
N HIS A 613 7.95 -6.13 -1.12
CA HIS A 613 9.41 -6.13 -1.07
C HIS A 613 9.91 -5.34 0.13
N GLY A 614 9.21 -5.47 1.26
CA GLY A 614 9.64 -4.89 2.52
C GLY A 614 10.79 -5.71 3.11
N THR A 615 11.83 -5.01 3.53
CA THR A 615 12.85 -5.49 4.48
C THR A 615 12.16 -6.19 5.65
N ALA A 616 12.30 -7.52 5.72
CA ALA A 616 11.85 -8.28 6.86
C ALA A 616 12.58 -7.75 8.11
N ILE A 617 11.85 -7.08 9.00
CA ILE A 617 12.42 -6.53 10.24
C ILE A 617 12.90 -7.70 11.09
N LYS A 618 14.22 -7.85 11.21
CA LYS A 618 14.83 -8.77 12.18
C LYS A 618 14.61 -8.19 13.58
N GLY A 619 13.76 -8.85 14.37
CA GLY A 619 13.58 -8.55 15.80
C GLY A 619 12.75 -7.28 16.08
N LEU A 620 11.74 -7.40 16.94
CA LEU A 620 10.90 -6.26 17.34
C LEU A 620 11.59 -5.33 18.36
N PHE A 621 12.69 -5.79 18.97
CA PHE A 621 13.38 -5.13 20.08
C PHE A 621 14.89 -5.32 19.94
N GLU A 622 15.53 -4.38 19.25
CA GLU A 622 16.98 -4.23 19.25
C GLU A 622 17.31 -2.79 19.65
N PRO A 623 18.14 -2.55 20.67
CA PRO A 623 18.49 -1.20 21.08
C PRO A 623 19.22 -0.46 19.94
N LYS A 624 18.78 0.77 19.67
CA LYS A 624 19.44 1.68 18.74
C LYS A 624 20.84 2.06 19.23
N ASN A 625 21.74 2.36 18.29
CA ASN A 625 23.03 2.97 18.63
C ASN A 625 22.85 4.43 19.08
N GLU A 626 23.89 5.03 19.65
CA GLU A 626 23.82 6.38 20.25
C GLU A 626 23.39 7.46 19.24
N ILE A 627 23.92 7.43 18.02
CA ILE A 627 23.59 8.40 16.95
C ILE A 627 22.11 8.26 16.55
N SER A 628 21.62 7.03 16.43
CA SER A 628 20.23 6.70 16.08
C SER A 628 19.25 7.16 17.16
N VAL A 629 19.58 6.90 18.43
CA VAL A 629 18.84 7.42 19.57
C VAL A 629 18.78 8.95 19.51
N LEU A 630 19.91 9.59 19.23
CA LEU A 630 20.00 11.04 19.16
C LEU A 630 19.15 11.62 18.02
N ASN A 631 19.18 11.03 16.82
CA ASN A 631 18.35 11.49 15.68
C ASN A 631 16.88 11.38 16.05
N THR A 632 16.48 10.24 16.62
CA THR A 632 15.10 10.02 17.08
C THR A 632 14.66 11.08 18.10
N VAL A 633 15.54 11.45 19.04
CA VAL A 633 15.28 12.53 20.02
C VAL A 633 15.10 13.88 19.33
N PHE A 634 15.95 14.22 18.37
CA PHE A 634 15.89 15.49 17.65
C PHE A 634 14.66 15.57 16.74
N ASP A 635 14.35 14.50 16.01
CA ASP A 635 13.11 14.36 15.25
C ASP A 635 11.89 14.55 16.16
N CYS A 636 11.90 13.88 17.32
CA CYS A 636 10.77 13.95 18.26
C CYS A 636 10.60 15.36 18.81
N PHE A 637 11.66 16.03 19.25
CA PHE A 637 11.53 17.18 20.16
C PHE A 637 12.18 18.48 19.69
N VAL A 638 13.03 18.45 18.67
CA VAL A 638 13.84 19.60 18.26
C VAL A 638 13.42 20.11 16.89
N TRP A 639 13.65 19.33 15.83
CA TRP A 639 13.50 19.79 14.44
C TRP A 639 12.05 20.17 14.07
N GLY A 640 11.92 21.10 13.13
CA GLY A 640 10.64 21.63 12.68
C GLY A 640 9.98 22.58 13.69
N PHE A 641 10.76 23.34 14.47
CA PHE A 641 10.25 24.16 15.58
C PHE A 641 9.58 23.36 16.72
N ARG A 642 9.80 22.05 16.81
CA ARG A 642 9.26 21.25 17.92
C ARG A 642 9.81 21.69 19.26
N TRP A 643 11.03 22.23 19.27
CA TRP A 643 11.65 22.82 20.45
C TRP A 643 10.82 23.98 21.04
N ILE A 644 10.03 24.71 20.24
CA ILE A 644 9.13 25.77 20.73
C ILE A 644 8.03 25.19 21.61
N PHE A 645 7.39 24.09 21.18
CA PHE A 645 6.36 23.41 21.96
C PHE A 645 6.93 22.89 23.27
N ILE A 646 8.08 22.21 23.20
CA ILE A 646 8.74 21.62 24.37
C ILE A 646 9.18 22.69 25.36
N ALA A 647 9.82 23.76 24.90
CA ALA A 647 10.20 24.89 25.75
C ALA A 647 8.98 25.51 26.43
N THR A 648 7.88 25.72 25.68
CA THR A 648 6.64 26.27 26.23
C THR A 648 6.04 25.35 27.32
N ILE A 649 6.06 24.03 27.10
CA ILE A 649 5.56 23.04 28.06
C ILE A 649 6.43 23.03 29.33
N ILE A 650 7.75 23.01 29.19
CA ILE A 650 8.69 22.99 30.31
C ILE A 650 8.57 24.27 31.15
N VAL A 651 8.56 25.44 30.53
CA VAL A 651 8.43 26.72 31.26
C VAL A 651 7.10 26.77 32.00
N ALA A 652 6.00 26.32 31.39
CA ALA A 652 4.70 26.26 32.05
C ALA A 652 4.72 25.33 33.28
N ALA A 653 5.33 24.15 33.14
CA ALA A 653 5.47 23.20 34.25
C ALA A 653 6.31 23.78 35.41
N ILE A 654 7.43 24.43 35.10
CA ILE A 654 8.27 25.11 36.09
C ILE A 654 7.48 26.20 36.81
N LEU A 655 6.70 27.02 36.10
CA LEU A 655 5.89 28.06 36.73
C LEU A 655 4.83 27.50 37.68
N VAL A 656 4.16 26.42 37.32
CA VAL A 656 3.18 25.76 38.22
C VAL A 656 3.87 25.31 39.51
N ILE A 657 5.05 24.69 39.40
CA ILE A 657 5.85 24.23 40.55
C ILE A 657 6.31 25.41 41.41
N LEU A 658 6.90 26.46 40.80
CA LEU A 658 7.44 27.63 41.51
C LEU A 658 6.33 28.43 42.21
N LYS A 659 5.19 28.63 41.54
CA LYS A 659 4.04 29.33 42.11
C LYS A 659 3.22 28.46 43.08
N LYS A 660 3.56 27.17 43.22
CA LYS A 660 2.81 26.17 44.01
C LYS A 660 1.32 26.16 43.68
N VAL A 661 0.98 26.37 42.42
CA VAL A 661 -0.42 26.47 41.97
C VAL A 661 -0.99 25.06 41.85
N ASP A 662 -2.21 24.87 42.33
CA ASP A 662 -2.94 23.64 42.07
C ASP A 662 -3.30 23.56 40.59
N ILE A 663 -2.88 22.48 39.92
CA ILE A 663 -3.18 22.24 38.49
C ILE A 663 -4.70 22.26 38.21
N HIS A 664 -5.52 22.00 39.22
CA HIS A 664 -6.98 22.06 39.14
C HIS A 664 -7.54 23.46 38.89
N GLU A 665 -6.77 24.52 39.13
CA GLU A 665 -7.14 25.88 38.72
C GLU A 665 -7.18 26.03 37.19
N TYR A 666 -6.36 25.25 36.48
CA TYR A 666 -6.25 25.32 35.03
C TYR A 666 -6.97 24.18 34.31
N ILE A 667 -7.00 22.98 34.90
CA ILE A 667 -7.54 21.75 34.31
C ILE A 667 -8.73 21.25 35.13
N LYS A 668 -9.91 21.16 34.49
CA LYS A 668 -11.08 20.51 35.10
C LYS A 668 -10.81 19.03 35.34
N ILE A 669 -11.25 18.50 36.48
CA ILE A 669 -11.09 17.09 36.85
C ILE A 669 -11.60 16.15 35.75
N ASP A 670 -12.74 16.45 35.12
CA ASP A 670 -13.31 15.62 34.04
C ASP A 670 -12.42 15.54 32.79
N ASN A 671 -11.50 16.49 32.61
CA ASN A 671 -10.61 16.57 31.46
C ASN A 671 -9.21 15.98 31.74
N ILE A 672 -8.88 15.66 33.00
CA ILE A 672 -7.52 15.22 33.38
C ILE A 672 -7.10 13.92 32.69
N GLY A 673 -8.08 13.04 32.43
CA GLY A 673 -7.85 11.79 31.69
C GLY A 673 -7.30 12.02 30.30
N VAL A 674 -7.78 13.04 29.57
CA VAL A 674 -7.27 13.36 28.23
C VAL A 674 -5.78 13.74 28.30
N TYR A 675 -5.41 14.68 29.18
CA TYR A 675 -4.02 15.09 29.33
C TYR A 675 -3.10 13.94 29.75
N ALA A 676 -3.51 13.17 30.77
CA ALA A 676 -2.72 12.04 31.27
C ALA A 676 -2.52 10.95 30.21
N GLY A 677 -3.59 10.57 29.51
CA GLY A 677 -3.53 9.59 28.42
C GLY A 677 -2.69 10.08 27.25
N THR A 678 -2.82 11.34 26.85
CA THR A 678 -2.01 11.93 25.77
C THR A 678 -0.52 11.91 26.10
N ILE A 679 -0.12 12.35 27.31
CA ILE A 679 1.28 12.37 27.74
C ILE A 679 1.86 10.96 27.77
N THR A 680 1.15 10.03 28.41
CA THR A 680 1.61 8.64 28.55
C THR A 680 1.68 7.90 27.21
N ALA A 681 0.70 8.10 26.32
CA ALA A 681 0.72 7.52 24.98
C ALA A 681 1.86 8.09 24.13
N MET A 682 2.12 9.40 24.18
CA MET A 682 3.29 10.01 23.52
C MET A 682 4.61 9.42 24.03
N LEU A 683 4.76 9.31 25.36
CA LEU A 683 5.97 8.75 25.97
C LEU A 683 6.17 7.28 25.58
N MET A 684 5.11 6.48 25.56
CA MET A 684 5.22 5.07 25.16
C MET A 684 5.57 4.93 23.68
N VAL A 685 4.98 5.75 22.79
CA VAL A 685 5.36 5.76 21.37
C VAL A 685 6.80 6.19 21.20
N PHE A 686 7.26 7.21 21.94
CA PHE A 686 8.66 7.63 21.93
C PHE A 686 9.60 6.51 22.39
N ILE A 687 9.28 5.82 23.49
CA ILE A 687 10.07 4.65 23.97
C ILE A 687 10.12 3.55 22.91
N MET A 688 8.99 3.25 22.25
CA MET A 688 8.96 2.28 21.16
C MET A 688 9.84 2.74 19.98
N LEU A 689 9.83 4.02 19.61
CA LEU A 689 10.70 4.55 18.56
C LEU A 689 12.20 4.46 18.92
N LEU A 690 12.55 4.47 20.21
CA LEU A 690 13.93 4.22 20.67
C LEU A 690 14.31 2.73 20.62
N ALA A 691 13.34 1.83 20.82
CA ALA A 691 13.53 0.38 20.85
C ALA A 691 13.39 -0.31 19.48
N TYR A 692 12.83 0.40 18.49
CA TYR A 692 12.53 -0.13 17.17
C TYR A 692 13.63 0.21 16.16
N ARG A 693 14.30 -0.80 15.62
CA ARG A 693 15.32 -0.64 14.58
C ARG A 693 14.69 -0.79 13.18
N GLY A 694 14.25 0.32 12.61
CA GLY A 694 13.85 0.39 11.19
C GLY A 694 15.05 0.58 10.27
N ASP A 695 14.85 0.40 8.95
CA ASP A 695 15.93 0.57 7.98
C ASP A 695 16.46 1.99 8.00
N ALA A 696 15.61 3.02 7.93
CA ALA A 696 15.97 4.43 8.09
C ALA A 696 15.18 5.12 9.22
N GLU A 697 15.72 6.21 9.75
CA GLU A 697 15.06 7.07 10.73
C GLU A 697 14.40 8.25 10.02
N CYS A 698 13.20 8.03 9.51
CA CYS A 698 12.47 9.08 8.81
C CYS A 698 11.77 10.00 9.84
N PRO A 699 11.96 11.33 9.75
CA PRO A 699 11.37 12.30 10.68
C PRO A 699 9.85 12.16 10.83
N ARG A 700 9.18 11.82 9.72
CA ARG A 700 7.72 11.60 9.65
C ARG A 700 7.18 10.57 10.64
N TYR A 701 7.98 9.59 11.08
CA TYR A 701 7.55 8.56 12.04
C TYR A 701 7.10 9.13 13.39
N THR A 702 7.51 10.35 13.67
CA THR A 702 7.20 11.07 14.90
C THR A 702 5.94 11.95 14.77
N ALA A 703 5.24 11.96 13.63
CA ALA A 703 4.11 12.84 13.37
C ALA A 703 2.95 12.67 14.36
N ILE A 704 2.73 11.45 14.89
CA ILE A 704 1.72 11.17 15.91
C ILE A 704 1.91 12.01 17.20
N LEU A 705 3.14 12.42 17.51
CA LEU A 705 3.43 13.28 18.67
C LEU A 705 2.85 14.69 18.51
N ASN A 706 2.64 15.17 17.27
CA ASN A 706 2.04 16.48 17.01
C ASN A 706 0.64 16.60 17.62
N ALA A 707 -0.12 15.51 17.67
CA ALA A 707 -1.45 15.48 18.29
C ALA A 707 -1.37 15.87 19.78
N GLY A 708 -0.33 15.42 20.49
CA GLY A 708 -0.14 15.77 21.87
C GLY A 708 0.55 17.12 22.09
N TYR A 709 1.44 17.56 21.18
CA TYR A 709 1.98 18.92 21.23
C TYR A 709 0.88 19.97 21.23
N VAL A 710 -0.12 19.81 20.37
CA VAL A 710 -1.23 20.78 20.27
C VAL A 710 -2.10 20.79 21.54
N VAL A 711 -2.38 19.63 22.10
CA VAL A 711 -3.15 19.51 23.36
C VAL A 711 -2.38 20.13 24.52
N LEU A 712 -1.09 19.81 24.67
CA LEU A 712 -0.25 20.32 25.75
C LEU A 712 0.06 21.80 25.60
N PHE A 713 0.35 22.26 24.38
CA PHE A 713 0.55 23.67 24.09
C PHE A 713 -0.66 24.51 24.49
N SER A 714 -1.89 24.03 24.25
CA SER A 714 -3.09 24.76 24.63
C SER A 714 -3.18 25.07 26.13
N ILE A 715 -2.76 24.14 27.00
CA ILE A 715 -2.75 24.35 28.45
C ILE A 715 -1.52 25.14 28.89
N SER A 716 -0.36 24.91 28.28
CA SER A 716 0.88 25.62 28.61
C SER A 716 0.77 27.11 28.35
N VAL A 717 0.25 27.53 27.19
CA VAL A 717 0.09 28.97 26.91
C VAL A 717 -0.92 29.61 27.87
N LYS A 718 -1.94 28.86 28.33
CA LYS A 718 -2.93 29.35 29.32
C LYS A 718 -2.27 29.64 30.67
N ILE A 719 -1.29 28.86 31.06
CA ILE A 719 -0.53 29.01 32.31
C ILE A 719 0.46 30.18 32.20
N LEU A 720 1.13 30.33 31.05
CA LEU A 720 2.25 31.27 30.89
C LEU A 720 1.82 32.75 30.78
N VAL A 721 0.63 33.02 30.23
CA VAL A 721 0.28 34.39 29.80
C VAL A 721 -0.96 34.90 30.53
N ASP A 722 -0.75 35.83 31.47
CA ASP A 722 -1.83 36.48 32.23
C ASP A 722 -2.69 37.43 31.36
N SER A 723 -2.15 37.91 30.22
CA SER A 723 -2.81 38.86 29.32
C SER A 723 -3.29 38.22 28.01
N LYS A 724 -4.61 38.23 27.78
CA LYS A 724 -5.27 37.68 26.57
C LYS A 724 -4.69 38.20 25.25
N ARG A 725 -4.21 39.45 25.21
CA ARG A 725 -3.64 40.08 24.01
C ARG A 725 -2.28 39.48 23.65
N HIS A 726 -1.39 39.33 24.62
CA HIS A 726 -0.06 38.73 24.42
C HIS A 726 -0.17 37.25 24.01
N PHE A 727 -1.12 36.53 24.62
CA PHE A 727 -1.43 35.13 24.28
C PHE A 727 -1.73 34.98 22.79
N SER A 728 -2.60 35.86 22.27
CA SER A 728 -3.04 35.84 20.87
C SER A 728 -1.89 36.10 19.90
N ILE A 729 -1.00 37.03 20.25
CA ILE A 729 0.17 37.37 19.42
C ILE A 729 1.15 36.20 19.34
N ILE A 730 1.54 35.61 20.49
CA ILE A 730 2.50 34.50 20.52
C ILE A 730 1.96 33.30 19.74
N THR A 731 0.70 32.93 19.96
CA THR A 731 0.05 31.81 19.25
C THR A 731 0.00 32.07 17.74
N GLY A 732 -0.29 33.32 17.33
CA GLY A 732 -0.28 33.72 15.93
C GLY A 732 1.11 33.65 15.29
N ILE A 733 2.16 34.06 16.02
CA ILE A 733 3.56 33.97 15.54
C ILE A 733 3.95 32.50 15.32
N VAL A 734 3.67 31.61 16.28
CA VAL A 734 3.96 30.18 16.12
C VAL A 734 3.23 29.60 14.91
N PHE A 735 1.95 29.95 14.72
CA PHE A 735 1.19 29.55 13.54
C PHE A 735 1.85 30.03 12.23
N ILE A 736 2.29 31.29 12.16
CA ILE A 736 2.96 31.84 10.98
C ILE A 736 4.30 31.16 10.72
N LEU A 737 5.12 30.92 11.76
CA LEU A 737 6.40 30.22 11.62
C LEU A 737 6.21 28.82 11.03
N LEU A 738 5.22 28.08 11.51
CA LEU A 738 4.90 26.73 11.02
C LEU A 738 4.32 26.75 9.59
N LEU A 739 3.49 27.75 9.28
CA LEU A 739 2.97 27.97 7.94
C LEU A 739 4.11 28.28 6.95
N VAL A 740 5.09 29.10 7.33
CA VAL A 740 6.25 29.39 6.49
C VAL A 740 7.18 28.16 6.39
N GLN A 741 7.41 27.45 7.49
CA GLN A 741 8.21 26.21 7.54
C GLN A 741 7.68 25.12 6.59
N THR A 742 6.38 25.13 6.32
CA THR A 742 5.72 24.23 5.35
C THR A 742 6.28 24.39 3.94
N TYR A 743 6.74 25.60 3.58
CA TYR A 743 7.24 25.92 2.23
C TYR A 743 8.75 26.16 2.18
N PHE A 744 9.32 26.70 3.27
CA PHE A 744 10.72 27.09 3.34
C PHE A 744 11.33 26.64 4.64
N THR A 745 12.50 26.01 4.59
CA THR A 745 13.23 25.64 5.79
C THR A 745 13.79 26.89 6.48
N ILE A 746 13.15 27.28 7.58
CA ILE A 746 13.51 28.46 8.37
C ILE A 746 13.81 28.13 9.83
N ASP A 747 13.56 26.90 10.28
CA ASP A 747 13.90 26.47 11.64
C ASP A 747 15.42 26.49 11.85
N PRO A 748 15.93 27.34 12.78
CA PRO A 748 17.36 27.42 13.06
C PRO A 748 17.98 26.09 13.46
N SER A 749 17.21 25.21 14.12
CA SER A 749 17.72 23.90 14.54
C SER A 749 18.00 22.97 13.36
N ILE A 750 17.26 23.13 12.26
CA ILE A 750 17.54 22.41 11.01
C ILE A 750 18.75 23.05 10.31
N LEU A 751 18.73 24.37 10.15
CA LEU A 751 19.74 25.12 9.40
C LEU A 751 21.16 25.01 9.98
N ILE A 752 21.29 24.91 11.30
CA ILE A 752 22.59 24.86 11.99
C ILE A 752 23.06 23.42 12.18
N GLY A 753 22.14 22.47 12.41
CA GLY A 753 22.47 21.13 12.91
C GLY A 753 22.60 20.04 11.86
N ASN A 754 22.33 20.33 10.59
CA ASN A 754 22.15 19.30 9.55
C ASN A 754 22.93 19.60 8.28
N SER A 755 23.34 18.53 7.61
CA SER A 755 23.94 18.60 6.27
C SER A 755 22.88 18.95 5.22
N TYR A 756 23.31 19.42 4.06
CA TYR A 756 22.43 19.75 2.94
C TYR A 756 23.06 19.36 1.62
N ILE A 757 22.21 19.26 0.60
CA ILE A 757 22.63 19.24 -0.80
C ILE A 757 22.25 20.56 -1.47
N GLU A 758 23.06 20.97 -2.44
CA GLU A 758 22.73 22.09 -3.31
C GLU A 758 21.90 21.59 -4.50
N THR A 759 20.76 22.22 -4.70
CA THR A 759 19.84 21.87 -5.79
C THR A 759 19.93 22.84 -6.97
N GLY A 760 20.81 23.84 -6.91
CA GLY A 760 20.95 24.94 -7.87
C GLY A 760 20.05 26.14 -7.59
N GLY A 761 18.91 25.93 -6.92
CA GLY A 761 18.00 27.01 -6.50
C GLY A 761 17.95 27.21 -4.99
N ASN A 762 18.24 26.18 -4.20
CA ASN A 762 18.18 26.24 -2.74
C ASN A 762 19.07 25.16 -2.09
N LYS A 763 19.07 25.13 -0.76
CA LYS A 763 19.66 24.06 0.04
C LYS A 763 18.56 23.14 0.56
N LEU A 764 18.66 21.86 0.24
CA LEU A 764 17.76 20.85 0.78
C LEU A 764 18.46 20.13 1.92
N TYR A 765 17.96 20.32 3.15
CA TYR A 765 18.61 19.79 4.36
C TYR A 765 18.18 18.36 4.63
N LYS A 766 19.15 17.53 5.00
CA LYS A 766 18.96 16.15 5.43
C LYS A 766 18.61 16.16 6.91
N LEU A 767 17.47 15.62 7.34
CA LEU A 767 17.16 15.54 8.77
C LEU A 767 17.87 14.36 9.43
N ALA A 768 19.17 14.53 9.64
CA ALA A 768 20.08 13.61 10.31
C ALA A 768 21.37 14.37 10.69
N PHE A 769 22.08 13.91 11.72
CA PHE A 769 23.38 14.49 12.05
C PHE A 769 24.35 14.48 10.85
N ASP A 770 25.08 15.59 10.71
CA ASP A 770 26.04 15.81 9.62
C ASP A 770 27.09 14.69 9.52
N GLY A 771 27.54 14.17 10.67
CA GLY A 771 28.48 13.05 10.76
C GLY A 771 27.87 11.64 10.71
N ASP A 772 26.55 11.50 10.52
CA ASP A 772 25.90 10.18 10.48
C ASP A 772 26.26 9.45 9.19
N LYS A 773 27.17 8.47 9.29
CA LYS A 773 27.67 7.66 8.18
C LYS A 773 26.90 6.36 7.97
N ARG A 774 25.77 6.15 8.66
CA ARG A 774 25.00 4.91 8.48
C ARG A 774 24.47 4.83 7.05
N PRO A 775 24.53 3.65 6.39
CA PRO A 775 24.07 3.47 5.01
C PRO A 775 22.61 3.89 4.79
N SER A 776 21.73 3.69 5.77
CA SER A 776 20.31 4.04 5.60
C SER A 776 19.99 5.52 5.81
N MET A 777 20.90 6.28 6.41
CA MET A 777 20.81 7.73 6.56
C MET A 777 21.53 8.47 5.43
N ASN A 778 22.15 7.72 4.51
CA ASN A 778 22.78 8.19 3.29
C ASN A 778 22.40 7.18 2.21
N ILE A 779 21.18 7.28 1.67
CA ILE A 779 20.70 6.41 0.58
C ILE A 779 21.64 6.63 -0.61
N GLY A 780 22.78 5.96 -0.64
CA GLY A 780 23.86 6.19 -1.58
C GLY A 780 24.54 7.56 -1.48
N VAL A 781 25.86 7.55 -1.36
CA VAL A 781 26.64 8.18 -2.43
C VAL A 781 26.19 7.48 -3.73
N ASP A 782 26.07 8.20 -4.84
CA ASP A 782 25.80 7.56 -6.13
C ASP A 782 26.67 6.30 -6.35
N TYR A 783 26.27 5.45 -7.30
CA TYR A 783 27.07 4.28 -7.67
C TYR A 783 28.39 4.65 -8.39
N GLY A 784 28.75 5.94 -8.47
CA GLY A 784 29.93 6.47 -9.16
C GLY A 784 30.83 7.30 -8.22
N ARG A 785 30.78 8.63 -8.37
CA ARG A 785 31.77 9.59 -7.85
C ARG A 785 31.48 10.17 -6.47
N GLY A 786 30.37 9.82 -5.86
CA GLY A 786 30.00 10.22 -4.51
C GLY A 786 29.09 11.44 -4.39
N TYR A 787 28.24 11.74 -5.37
CA TYR A 787 27.17 12.71 -5.20
C TYR A 787 26.11 12.20 -4.20
N GLY A 788 25.64 13.06 -3.30
CA GLY A 788 24.61 12.67 -2.33
C GLY A 788 23.24 12.50 -3.01
N SER A 789 22.53 11.40 -2.77
CA SER A 789 21.17 11.21 -3.32
C SER A 789 20.07 11.82 -2.43
N VAL A 790 18.93 12.14 -3.05
CA VAL A 790 17.73 12.63 -2.38
C VAL A 790 16.72 11.52 -2.18
N GLY A 791 16.34 11.29 -0.93
CA GLY A 791 15.28 10.35 -0.56
C GLY A 791 14.45 10.79 0.64
N ASP A 792 13.86 9.80 1.31
CA ASP A 792 12.87 9.94 2.40
C ASP A 792 13.25 10.90 3.54
N ILE A 793 14.54 11.00 3.86
CA ILE A 793 15.07 11.82 4.95
C ILE A 793 15.04 13.33 4.66
N TYR A 794 14.79 13.71 3.41
CA TYR A 794 14.58 15.10 2.98
C TYR A 794 13.09 15.48 2.92
N ALA A 795 12.18 14.51 3.08
CA ALA A 795 10.73 14.74 2.98
C ALA A 795 10.16 15.25 4.31
N TYR A 796 10.09 16.58 4.48
CA TYR A 796 9.46 17.22 5.65
C TYR A 796 8.68 18.51 5.37
N ASN A 797 8.91 19.16 4.24
CA ASN A 797 8.19 20.35 3.78
C ASN A 797 8.02 20.31 2.24
N THR A 798 7.45 21.31 1.58
CA THR A 798 7.21 21.18 0.12
C THR A 798 8.47 21.23 -0.75
N GLN A 799 9.66 21.54 -0.21
CA GLN A 799 10.88 21.75 -1.00
C GLN A 799 11.40 20.46 -1.64
N TYR A 800 11.17 19.27 -1.05
CA TYR A 800 11.64 18.00 -1.62
C TYR A 800 10.96 17.66 -2.96
N ASN A 801 9.82 18.27 -3.28
CA ASN A 801 9.06 18.04 -4.53
C ASN A 801 9.56 18.90 -5.71
N TYR A 802 10.77 19.46 -5.64
CA TYR A 802 11.23 20.41 -6.67
C TYR A 802 11.31 19.76 -8.06
N TYR A 803 11.72 18.48 -8.13
CA TYR A 803 11.82 17.73 -9.39
C TYR A 803 10.49 17.62 -10.14
N ASP A 804 9.34 17.55 -9.46
CA ASP A 804 8.03 17.37 -10.14
C ASP A 804 7.77 18.44 -11.19
N SER A 805 8.05 19.69 -10.85
CA SER A 805 7.85 20.80 -11.78
C SER A 805 8.93 20.88 -12.86
N LEU A 806 10.15 20.39 -12.60
CA LEU A 806 11.24 20.36 -13.57
C LEU A 806 11.00 19.26 -14.60
N ILE A 807 10.74 18.03 -14.15
CA ILE A 807 10.41 16.87 -15.00
C ILE A 807 9.18 17.19 -15.84
N ARG A 808 8.13 17.78 -15.24
CA ARG A 808 6.95 18.15 -16.02
C ARG A 808 7.27 19.15 -17.13
N LYS A 809 8.04 20.21 -16.87
CA LYS A 809 8.44 21.17 -17.90
C LYS A 809 9.27 20.49 -18.99
N MET A 810 10.22 19.64 -18.60
CA MET A 810 11.02 18.85 -19.53
C MET A 810 10.14 17.99 -20.46
N LEU A 811 9.19 17.24 -19.92
CA LEU A 811 8.29 16.41 -20.72
C LEU A 811 7.33 17.24 -21.58
N GLN A 812 6.95 18.44 -21.14
CA GLN A 812 6.16 19.41 -21.93
C GLN A 812 6.94 19.95 -23.13
N ASP A 813 8.25 20.15 -22.99
CA ASP A 813 9.08 20.69 -24.06
C ASP A 813 9.50 19.58 -25.04
N ILE A 814 9.79 18.38 -24.54
CA ILE A 814 10.21 17.23 -25.37
C ILE A 814 9.03 16.59 -26.11
N GLN A 815 7.84 16.50 -25.49
CA GLN A 815 6.68 15.75 -25.99
C GLN A 815 7.04 14.32 -26.42
N PRO A 816 7.50 13.47 -25.47
CA PRO A 816 8.02 12.15 -25.79
C PRO A 816 6.96 11.22 -26.41
N ASP A 817 7.45 10.27 -27.20
CA ASP A 817 6.72 9.12 -27.72
C ASP A 817 7.26 7.80 -27.14
N SER A 818 6.78 6.65 -27.63
CA SER A 818 7.19 5.33 -27.13
C SER A 818 8.66 4.98 -27.39
N ASN A 819 9.29 5.64 -28.36
CA ASN A 819 10.67 5.37 -28.76
C ASN A 819 11.66 6.28 -28.03
N THR A 820 11.17 7.36 -27.43
CA THR A 820 11.98 8.36 -26.74
C THR A 820 12.71 7.74 -25.54
N GLN A 821 14.04 7.81 -25.57
CA GLN A 821 14.93 7.28 -24.53
C GLN A 821 15.38 8.39 -23.58
N PHE A 822 15.30 8.13 -22.27
CA PHE A 822 15.87 8.99 -21.23
C PHE A 822 16.97 8.24 -20.48
N VAL A 823 18.09 8.92 -20.25
CA VAL A 823 19.23 8.37 -19.50
C VAL A 823 19.50 9.26 -18.30
N LEU A 824 19.47 8.71 -17.09
CA LEU A 824 19.84 9.43 -15.86
C LEU A 824 21.34 9.26 -15.57
N LEU A 825 22.06 10.36 -15.42
CA LEU A 825 23.50 10.34 -15.11
C LEU A 825 23.76 10.35 -13.61
N ASP A 826 24.57 9.39 -13.13
CA ASP A 826 25.11 9.29 -11.75
C ASP A 826 24.08 9.38 -10.62
N VAL A 827 22.80 9.10 -10.88
CA VAL A 827 21.76 9.13 -9.85
C VAL A 827 20.81 7.94 -10.04
N ASP A 828 20.31 7.41 -8.92
CA ASP A 828 19.36 6.30 -8.90
C ASP A 828 17.98 6.73 -9.45
N ARG A 829 17.31 5.84 -10.19
CA ARG A 829 15.94 6.02 -10.70
C ARG A 829 14.94 6.32 -9.58
N TYR A 830 15.19 5.85 -8.36
CA TYR A 830 14.39 6.11 -7.17
C TYR A 830 14.25 7.61 -6.86
N GLU A 831 15.28 8.42 -7.11
CA GLU A 831 15.28 9.85 -6.79
C GLU A 831 14.25 10.64 -7.61
N LEU A 832 14.23 10.39 -8.93
CA LEU A 832 13.31 11.09 -9.83
C LEU A 832 11.91 10.46 -9.84
N ASN A 833 11.77 9.23 -9.32
CA ASN A 833 10.50 8.47 -9.28
C ASN A 833 9.86 8.29 -10.66
N ILE A 834 10.69 8.14 -11.70
CA ILE A 834 10.21 7.88 -13.07
C ILE A 834 10.09 6.37 -13.32
N HIS A 835 10.85 5.55 -12.57
CA HIS A 835 10.79 4.09 -12.65
C HIS A 835 11.01 3.46 -11.26
N THR A 836 9.92 3.17 -10.53
CA THR A 836 9.93 2.47 -9.23
C THR A 836 9.10 1.19 -9.31
N ALA A 837 8.88 0.49 -8.18
CA ALA A 837 8.07 -0.73 -8.13
C ALA A 837 6.64 -0.56 -8.68
N TYR A 838 6.11 0.67 -8.72
CA TYR A 838 4.89 1.02 -9.44
C TYR A 838 5.21 2.06 -10.51
N LYS A 839 5.00 1.69 -11.78
CA LYS A 839 5.32 2.53 -12.92
C LYS A 839 4.46 3.80 -12.95
N THR A 840 5.08 4.90 -13.36
CA THR A 840 4.40 6.18 -13.61
C THR A 840 4.35 6.42 -15.12
N TYR A 841 3.34 7.17 -15.55
CA TYR A 841 3.04 7.40 -16.96
C TYR A 841 2.92 8.89 -17.24
N TRP A 842 3.42 9.32 -18.39
CA TRP A 842 3.21 10.67 -18.90
C TRP A 842 1.85 10.76 -19.59
N ASN A 843 0.94 11.60 -19.09
CA ASN A 843 -0.34 11.84 -19.76
C ASN A 843 -0.17 13.01 -20.76
N PRO A 844 -0.17 12.79 -22.08
CA PRO A 844 0.08 13.84 -23.06
C PRO A 844 -1.09 14.85 -23.15
N LYS A 845 -2.31 14.42 -22.82
CA LYS A 845 -3.49 15.30 -22.85
C LYS A 845 -3.49 16.28 -21.68
N LYS A 846 -3.18 15.78 -20.48
CA LYS A 846 -3.16 16.57 -19.23
C LYS A 846 -1.79 17.22 -18.96
N GLN A 847 -0.77 16.85 -19.74
CA GLN A 847 0.61 17.35 -19.63
C GLN A 847 1.15 17.21 -18.20
N ARG A 848 0.98 16.01 -17.61
CA ARG A 848 1.43 15.66 -16.25
C ARG A 848 1.72 14.16 -16.12
N LEU A 849 2.57 13.81 -15.15
CA LEU A 849 2.76 12.43 -14.70
C LEU A 849 1.55 11.92 -13.91
N THR A 850 1.26 10.63 -14.02
CA THR A 850 0.12 9.94 -13.40
C THR A 850 0.48 8.47 -13.13
N TYR A 851 -0.28 7.80 -12.26
CA TYR A 851 -0.26 6.33 -12.13
C TYR A 851 -1.32 5.67 -13.02
N ASN A 852 -2.12 6.48 -13.73
CA ASN A 852 -3.12 6.00 -14.68
C ASN A 852 -2.46 5.59 -16.00
N LYS A 853 -2.35 4.28 -16.23
CA LYS A 853 -1.82 3.71 -17.47
C LYS A 853 -2.72 3.97 -18.68
N ALA A 854 -4.05 3.90 -18.52
CA ALA A 854 -4.98 3.93 -19.65
C ALA A 854 -4.87 5.19 -20.52
N ASP A 855 -4.52 6.33 -19.91
CA ASP A 855 -4.31 7.61 -20.59
C ASP A 855 -2.82 8.02 -20.67
N GLY A 856 -1.91 7.11 -20.34
CA GLY A 856 -0.53 7.41 -20.03
C GLY A 856 0.48 6.70 -20.93
N LEU A 857 1.50 7.44 -21.36
CA LEU A 857 2.68 6.92 -22.06
C LEU A 857 3.73 6.46 -21.04
N GLY A 858 4.17 5.21 -21.14
CA GLY A 858 5.30 4.71 -20.35
C GLY A 858 6.60 5.36 -20.83
N LEU A 859 7.39 5.91 -19.91
CA LEU A 859 8.69 6.51 -20.24
C LEU A 859 9.78 5.44 -20.23
N ASN A 860 10.63 5.43 -21.26
CA ASN A 860 11.80 4.55 -21.31
C ASN A 860 12.98 5.25 -20.62
N VAL A 861 13.33 4.78 -19.42
CA VAL A 861 14.36 5.41 -18.58
C VAL A 861 15.40 4.39 -18.15
N SER A 862 16.63 4.60 -18.58
CA SER A 862 17.82 3.92 -18.10
C SER A 862 18.66 4.85 -17.22
N TYR A 863 19.66 4.29 -16.56
CA TYR A 863 20.66 5.07 -15.81
C TYR A 863 22.05 4.68 -16.29
N ILE A 864 23.00 5.59 -16.14
CA ILE A 864 24.40 5.34 -16.45
C ILE A 864 25.27 5.95 -15.35
N ILE A 865 26.35 5.24 -15.02
CA ILE A 865 27.37 5.69 -14.09
C ILE A 865 28.56 6.20 -14.91
N SER A 866 29.03 7.40 -14.62
CA SER A 866 30.15 8.04 -15.34
C SER A 866 31.39 7.17 -15.33
N ASP A 867 31.74 6.57 -14.18
CA ASP A 867 32.93 5.73 -14.06
C ASP A 867 32.82 4.42 -14.85
N GLU A 868 31.61 3.87 -14.95
CA GLU A 868 31.33 2.72 -15.82
C GLU A 868 31.57 3.12 -17.29
N LEU A 869 30.99 4.23 -17.73
CA LEU A 869 31.10 4.76 -19.08
C LEU A 869 32.56 5.10 -19.47
N ILE A 870 33.39 5.55 -18.53
CA ILE A 870 34.80 5.87 -18.80
C ILE A 870 35.65 4.60 -19.02
N ASN A 871 35.31 3.51 -18.34
CA ASN A 871 36.17 2.32 -18.26
C ASN A 871 35.81 1.20 -19.24
N ALA A 872 34.67 1.23 -19.93
CA ALA A 872 34.34 0.16 -20.87
C ALA A 872 34.85 0.42 -22.30
N ASP A 873 35.20 -0.68 -22.95
CA ASP A 873 35.57 -0.70 -24.37
C ASP A 873 34.37 -0.48 -25.31
N ALA A 874 33.14 -0.75 -24.84
CA ALA A 874 31.88 -0.46 -25.54
C ALA A 874 30.68 -0.47 -24.57
N TYR A 875 29.71 0.43 -24.78
CA TYR A 875 28.39 0.41 -24.13
C TYR A 875 27.26 0.39 -25.16
N TYR A 876 26.18 -0.31 -24.81
CA TYR A 876 24.95 -0.32 -25.59
C TYR A 876 24.03 0.82 -25.13
N LEU A 877 24.23 2.01 -25.70
CA LEU A 877 23.30 3.14 -25.61
C LEU A 877 22.54 3.26 -26.93
N ALA A 878 21.32 3.81 -26.86
CA ALA A 878 20.57 4.14 -28.06
C ALA A 878 21.28 5.25 -28.86
N ASP A 879 21.11 5.23 -30.18
CA ASP A 879 21.73 6.24 -31.06
C ASP A 879 21.13 7.66 -30.88
N ASP A 880 19.97 7.79 -30.25
CA ASP A 880 19.27 9.06 -29.97
C ASP A 880 18.60 9.00 -28.58
N PHE A 881 19.01 9.87 -27.66
CA PHE A 881 18.47 9.90 -26.30
C PHE A 881 18.59 11.27 -25.60
N TYR A 882 17.80 11.45 -24.53
CA TYR A 882 17.86 12.61 -23.65
C TYR A 882 18.54 12.26 -22.33
N MET A 883 19.70 12.85 -22.06
CA MET A 883 20.42 12.68 -20.80
C MET A 883 19.93 13.69 -19.76
N ILE A 884 19.45 13.23 -18.61
CA ILE A 884 18.98 14.04 -17.48
C ILE A 884 20.10 14.14 -16.44
N ILE A 885 20.47 15.36 -16.08
CA ILE A 885 21.62 15.68 -15.23
C ILE A 885 21.15 16.57 -14.07
N PRO A 886 21.03 16.03 -12.85
CA PRO A 886 20.81 16.83 -11.65
C PRO A 886 21.89 17.90 -11.45
N TYR A 887 21.53 19.08 -10.93
CA TYR A 887 22.46 20.22 -10.77
C TYR A 887 23.83 19.89 -10.14
N ARG A 888 23.84 18.96 -9.18
CA ARG A 888 25.04 18.61 -8.40
C ARG A 888 25.98 17.62 -9.10
N VAL A 889 25.55 17.02 -10.21
CA VAL A 889 26.33 16.02 -10.96
C VAL A 889 27.22 16.76 -11.95
N ASP A 890 28.52 16.50 -11.91
CA ASP A 890 29.46 16.96 -12.94
C ASP A 890 29.50 15.95 -14.09
N GLU A 891 29.07 16.40 -15.25
CA GLU A 891 28.99 15.59 -16.47
C GLU A 891 30.24 15.58 -17.35
N ALA A 892 31.27 16.37 -17.04
CA ALA A 892 32.36 16.67 -17.97
C ALA A 892 33.05 15.40 -18.51
N ASP A 893 33.36 14.46 -17.62
CA ASP A 893 34.05 13.23 -18.00
C ASP A 893 33.13 12.23 -18.72
N ALA A 894 31.84 12.20 -18.36
CA ALA A 894 30.85 11.37 -19.06
C ALA A 894 30.69 11.84 -20.51
N LEU A 895 30.60 13.15 -20.73
CA LEU A 895 30.52 13.72 -22.08
C LEU A 895 31.80 13.46 -22.89
N ALA A 896 32.98 13.61 -22.28
CA ALA A 896 34.24 13.28 -22.93
C ALA A 896 34.30 11.80 -23.36
N SER A 897 33.81 10.88 -22.53
CA SER A 897 33.73 9.46 -22.91
C SER A 897 32.72 9.20 -24.03
N LEU A 898 31.55 9.85 -24.00
CA LEU A 898 30.56 9.76 -25.07
C LEU A 898 31.10 10.26 -26.42
N GLU A 899 31.82 11.38 -26.42
CA GLU A 899 32.47 11.91 -27.63
C GLU A 899 33.48 10.94 -28.22
N ASN A 900 34.27 10.24 -27.38
CA ASN A 900 35.20 9.19 -27.82
C ASN A 900 34.48 8.01 -28.50
N HIS A 901 33.19 7.81 -28.21
CA HIS A 901 32.33 6.79 -28.80
C HIS A 901 31.42 7.33 -29.93
N ASN A 902 31.77 8.49 -30.50
CA ASN A 902 31.08 9.21 -31.58
C ASN A 902 29.75 9.88 -31.23
N TYR A 903 29.36 9.95 -29.96
CA TYR A 903 28.17 10.71 -29.59
C TYR A 903 28.43 12.21 -29.54
N LYS A 904 27.41 13.03 -29.86
CA LYS A 904 27.45 14.49 -29.86
C LYS A 904 26.23 15.07 -29.15
N VAL A 905 26.46 16.18 -28.45
CA VAL A 905 25.39 16.98 -27.84
C VAL A 905 24.80 17.91 -28.90
N GLU A 906 23.56 17.63 -29.30
CA GLU A 906 22.80 18.43 -30.27
C GLU A 906 22.17 19.67 -29.62
N ASN A 907 21.67 19.51 -28.39
CA ASN A 907 21.00 20.57 -27.65
C ASN A 907 21.21 20.42 -26.14
N SER A 908 21.18 21.54 -25.42
CA SER A 908 21.30 21.60 -23.97
C SER A 908 20.29 22.59 -23.42
N VAL A 909 19.42 22.12 -22.52
CA VAL A 909 18.38 22.94 -21.89
C VAL A 909 18.47 22.81 -20.38
N GLU A 910 18.55 23.95 -19.68
CA GLU A 910 18.46 24.00 -18.22
C GLU A 910 17.02 24.28 -17.78
N TYR A 911 16.47 23.40 -16.95
CA TYR A 911 15.17 23.56 -16.31
C TYR A 911 15.36 24.00 -14.87
N SER A 912 14.81 25.15 -14.50
CA SER A 912 14.90 25.69 -13.13
C SER A 912 13.55 26.10 -12.54
N ASN A 913 13.52 26.11 -11.20
CA ASN A 913 12.46 26.65 -10.36
C ASN A 913 13.05 27.24 -9.07
N MET A 914 12.19 27.73 -8.16
CA MET A 914 12.61 28.37 -6.91
C MET A 914 13.41 27.45 -5.96
N ASN A 915 13.24 26.14 -6.07
CA ASN A 915 13.81 25.15 -5.16
C ASN A 915 14.92 24.32 -5.79
N GLY A 916 15.19 24.41 -7.10
CA GLY A 916 16.25 23.67 -7.76
C GLY A 916 16.28 23.79 -9.28
N SER A 917 17.31 23.21 -9.89
CA SER A 917 17.50 23.06 -11.32
C SER A 917 18.02 21.68 -11.71
N MET A 918 17.85 21.34 -12.98
CA MET A 918 18.43 20.17 -13.64
C MET A 918 18.68 20.53 -15.10
N ARG A 919 19.64 19.87 -15.73
CA ARG A 919 19.96 20.08 -17.14
C ARG A 919 19.63 18.83 -17.93
N VAL A 920 19.20 19.02 -19.18
CA VAL A 920 18.87 17.93 -20.08
C VAL A 920 19.60 18.15 -21.39
N LEU A 921 20.35 17.13 -21.81
CA LEU A 921 21.12 17.13 -23.05
C LEU A 921 20.46 16.20 -24.06
N HIS A 922 20.29 16.65 -25.30
CA HIS A 922 19.90 15.79 -26.41
C HIS A 922 21.18 15.25 -27.08
N ILE A 923 21.37 13.93 -27.06
CA ILE A 923 22.60 13.28 -27.50
C ILE A 923 22.30 12.34 -28.67
N LYS A 924 23.11 12.42 -29.72
CA LYS A 924 23.02 11.55 -30.90
C LYS A 924 24.36 10.97 -31.32
N LYS A 925 24.36 9.78 -31.90
CA LYS A 925 25.55 9.10 -32.43
C LYS A 925 25.87 9.47 -33.88
#